data_AF-A0A0S7XHE0-F1
#
_entry.id   AF-A0A0S7XHE0-F1
#
_cell.length_a   1.000
_cell.length_b   1.000
_cell.length_c   1.000
_cell.angle_alpha   90.00
_cell.angle_beta   90.00
_cell.angle_gamma   90.00
#
_symmetry.space_group_name_H-M   'P 1'
#
loop_
_entity.id
_entity.type
_entity.pdbx_description
1 polymer ?
#
loop_
_entity_poly.entity_id
_entity_poly.type
_entity_poly.pdbx_seq_one_letter_code
_entity_poly.pdbx_strand_id
1 'polypeptide(L)'
;MVLTRVKVEVPLAISSRKNAKAMKRRTLTVPLKTREDTGYDRPDEVVTSGIPFPRGALCKEDALRLLDARRRTVPLQPRPLAWWPDGSVKWLLLTARVRLRGGKDNRFKLVKGGRKAAGRGPLRIRKHKAALLIETGAMKVLVDTVGGRFVTEVRVKDARGRWINLLQRGGLTLFVSKGDERGRRTKRYENGPADKRYRVTVEEEGPERVSVRVSGWHMTPGGRKFCPYVVRIYAFRGSARLDIQHTLIYSGKPEKDFIHGFGMDIPLRLKKQGRRYRFGADRGPGVETAVQPTKEHPEWLYGRLLQMGASGYRMEKWTGPGVSKVKITEGDRSQGWAELSDGEIGCAAAVRNFWQEHPKGFDIDAEKGVLRVGLWPEAAGPLDLRRYDYRIYQGCYDSGNAGPVFPPDYGATGIAKTHEISLDFRAGKEAKDEAARSALFFNHPACLAASPKWYCATRAIGDILPRDTRRFPREEAAFDAFTDFVVRERDLSRWYGMLDYGDIQHSYDHERDSWCFDEGGYAWINSEGLPEQWLYLAFFRTGRLDYLEAAHAMTRHNRDVDMYHLGRWKGYGTRHNVNHWGDTDKEWRISMPLSKRWHFYLTGDGWTREVMEETTRVYQKHGVRRTALAPSMTSSL
;
A
#
# COMPACT_ATOMS: atom_id res chain seq x y z
N MET A 1 17.69 -25.49 -42.20
CA MET A 1 18.21 -24.75 -41.03
C MET A 1 17.33 -25.05 -39.81
N VAL A 2 17.93 -25.60 -38.76
CA VAL A 2 17.26 -26.25 -37.63
C VAL A 2 16.65 -25.23 -36.65
N LEU A 3 15.34 -25.29 -36.42
CA LEU A 3 14.65 -24.63 -35.30
C LEU A 3 14.12 -25.69 -34.33
N THR A 4 14.85 -25.90 -33.24
CA THR A 4 14.48 -26.77 -32.12
C THR A 4 13.20 -26.27 -31.42
N ARG A 5 12.13 -27.07 -31.50
CA ARG A 5 10.89 -26.90 -30.73
C ARG A 5 11.11 -27.30 -29.27
N VAL A 6 10.99 -26.36 -28.33
CA VAL A 6 10.83 -26.68 -26.91
C VAL A 6 9.36 -27.03 -26.66
N LYS A 7 9.04 -28.32 -26.47
CA LYS A 7 7.73 -28.80 -26.01
C LYS A 7 7.51 -28.36 -24.55
N VAL A 8 6.47 -27.56 -24.31
CA VAL A 8 5.92 -27.33 -22.96
C VAL A 8 4.63 -28.16 -22.85
N GLU A 9 4.74 -29.37 -22.33
CA GLU A 9 3.60 -30.21 -21.96
C GLU A 9 2.96 -29.69 -20.67
N VAL A 10 1.69 -29.32 -20.73
CA VAL A 10 0.80 -29.25 -19.57
C VAL A 10 -0.39 -30.14 -19.93
N PRO A 11 -0.52 -31.36 -19.37
CA PRO A 11 -1.65 -32.22 -19.69
C PRO A 11 -2.91 -31.72 -18.98
N LEU A 12 -3.95 -31.43 -19.77
CA LEU A 12 -5.33 -31.33 -19.35
C LEU A 12 -5.88 -32.75 -19.04
N ALA A 13 -6.86 -32.79 -18.12
CA ALA A 13 -7.63 -33.94 -17.62
C ALA A 13 -6.99 -34.79 -16.50
N ILE A 14 -7.59 -34.73 -15.29
CA ILE A 14 -7.25 -35.56 -14.13
C ILE A 14 -8.48 -36.39 -13.75
N SER A 15 -8.51 -37.64 -14.20
CA SER A 15 -9.38 -38.70 -13.67
C SER A 15 -8.58 -40.00 -13.66
N SER A 16 -7.84 -40.26 -12.59
CA SER A 16 -7.53 -41.61 -12.07
C SER A 16 -6.39 -41.58 -11.03
N ARG A 17 -6.54 -42.40 -9.98
CA ARG A 17 -5.58 -42.57 -8.88
C ARG A 17 -4.19 -43.09 -9.32
N LYS A 18 -4.05 -43.68 -10.51
CA LYS A 18 -2.77 -44.18 -11.04
C LYS A 18 -1.79 -43.07 -11.46
N ASN A 19 -2.28 -41.87 -11.82
CA ASN A 19 -1.43 -40.74 -12.22
C ASN A 19 -0.85 -39.92 -11.03
N ALA A 20 -1.37 -40.10 -9.82
CA ALA A 20 -0.85 -39.42 -8.62
C ALA A 20 0.56 -39.91 -8.21
N LYS A 21 0.91 -41.17 -8.51
CA LYS A 21 2.27 -41.70 -8.26
C LYS A 21 3.29 -41.21 -9.29
N ALA A 22 2.89 -40.97 -10.55
CA ALA A 22 3.78 -40.45 -11.60
C ALA A 22 4.13 -38.96 -11.41
N MET A 23 3.25 -38.18 -10.76
CA MET A 23 3.52 -36.77 -10.43
C MET A 23 4.48 -36.57 -9.24
N LYS A 24 4.69 -37.58 -8.38
CA LYS A 24 5.63 -37.49 -7.24
C LYS A 24 7.10 -37.28 -7.64
N ARG A 25 7.46 -37.46 -8.92
CA ARG A 25 8.84 -37.33 -9.43
C ARG A 25 9.04 -36.23 -10.48
N ARG A 26 8.03 -35.45 -10.88
CA ARG A 26 8.21 -34.35 -11.85
C ARG A 26 8.78 -33.10 -11.16
N THR A 27 9.86 -32.57 -11.71
CA THR A 27 10.53 -31.34 -11.30
C THR A 27 9.60 -30.15 -11.52
N LEU A 28 8.81 -29.77 -10.51
CA LEU A 28 8.02 -28.55 -10.52
C LEU A 28 8.95 -27.36 -10.80
N THR A 29 8.75 -26.71 -11.95
CA THR A 29 9.51 -25.55 -12.41
C THR A 29 8.55 -24.48 -12.87
N VAL A 30 8.53 -23.34 -12.17
CA VAL A 30 7.69 -22.19 -12.51
C VAL A 30 8.58 -21.09 -13.10
N PRO A 31 8.42 -20.76 -14.39
CA PRO A 31 9.10 -19.61 -14.97
C PRO A 31 8.45 -18.32 -14.44
N LEU A 32 9.28 -17.42 -13.92
CA LEU A 32 8.87 -16.12 -13.40
C LEU A 32 9.59 -15.01 -14.18
N LYS A 33 8.93 -13.88 -14.36
CA LYS A 33 9.51 -12.70 -14.98
C LYS A 33 9.06 -11.41 -14.30
N THR A 34 9.86 -10.38 -14.46
CA THR A 34 9.49 -8.99 -14.11
C THR A 34 10.20 -8.05 -15.06
N ARG A 35 9.57 -6.92 -15.41
CA ARG A 35 10.18 -5.87 -16.22
C ARG A 35 10.62 -4.75 -15.28
N GLU A 36 11.82 -4.22 -15.49
CA GLU A 36 12.27 -3.03 -14.76
C GLU A 36 12.08 -1.79 -15.64
N ASP A 37 11.01 -1.05 -15.42
CA ASP A 37 10.60 0.11 -16.22
C ASP A 37 11.21 1.44 -15.79
N THR A 38 11.91 1.52 -14.65
CA THR A 38 12.53 2.79 -14.22
C THR A 38 13.83 3.11 -14.96
N GLY A 39 14.40 2.13 -15.66
CA GLY A 39 15.67 2.27 -16.39
C GLY A 39 16.93 2.12 -15.53
N TYR A 40 16.81 1.98 -14.21
CA TYR A 40 17.97 1.81 -13.32
C TYR A 40 18.20 0.35 -12.92
N ASP A 41 19.47 -0.03 -12.76
CA ASP A 41 19.82 -1.32 -12.17
C ASP A 41 19.42 -1.33 -10.68
N ARG A 42 18.75 -2.41 -10.26
CA ARG A 42 18.44 -2.67 -8.85
C ARG A 42 19.28 -3.85 -8.37
N PRO A 43 20.46 -3.61 -7.78
CA PRO A 43 21.39 -4.69 -7.44
C PRO A 43 20.87 -5.61 -6.33
N ASP A 44 19.95 -5.11 -5.50
CA ASP A 44 19.55 -5.74 -4.24
C ASP A 44 18.07 -5.52 -3.88
N GLU A 45 17.19 -5.62 -4.89
CA GLU A 45 15.75 -5.36 -4.74
C GLU A 45 15.05 -6.46 -3.95
N VAL A 46 14.23 -6.08 -2.97
CA VAL A 46 13.34 -7.04 -2.30
C VAL A 46 12.01 -7.09 -3.05
N VAL A 47 11.69 -8.25 -3.60
CA VAL A 47 10.40 -8.50 -4.27
C VAL A 47 9.56 -9.44 -3.41
N THR A 48 8.27 -9.10 -3.29
CA THR A 48 7.25 -9.98 -2.71
C THR A 48 6.16 -10.25 -3.74
N SER A 49 5.92 -11.52 -4.09
CA SER A 49 4.95 -11.88 -5.13
C SER A 49 4.30 -13.23 -4.87
N GLY A 50 2.98 -13.29 -5.05
CA GLY A 50 2.17 -14.49 -4.91
C GLY A 50 2.10 -15.32 -6.18
N ILE A 51 2.38 -16.62 -6.07
CA ILE A 51 2.34 -17.57 -7.18
C ILE A 51 1.34 -18.70 -6.86
N PRO A 52 0.36 -18.99 -7.72
CA PRO A 52 -0.54 -20.10 -7.53
C PRO A 52 0.07 -21.43 -7.99
N PHE A 53 -0.45 -22.52 -7.45
CA PHE A 53 -0.06 -23.89 -7.78
C PHE A 53 -1.28 -24.77 -8.05
N PRO A 54 -1.19 -25.69 -9.04
CA PRO A 54 -2.21 -26.71 -9.22
C PRO A 54 -2.39 -27.58 -7.98
N ARG A 55 -3.60 -28.09 -7.81
CA ARG A 55 -3.91 -29.07 -6.76
C ARG A 55 -2.95 -30.26 -6.82
N GLY A 56 -2.37 -30.63 -5.67
CA GLY A 56 -1.42 -31.74 -5.52
C GLY A 56 0.02 -31.44 -5.99
N ALA A 57 0.31 -30.25 -6.54
CA ALA A 57 1.61 -29.97 -7.15
C ALA A 57 2.71 -29.60 -6.13
N LEU A 58 2.34 -29.00 -5.00
CA LEU A 58 3.26 -28.51 -3.98
C LEU A 58 2.72 -28.80 -2.57
N CYS A 59 3.55 -29.41 -1.72
CA CYS A 59 3.30 -29.63 -0.30
C CYS A 59 4.04 -28.58 0.54
N LYS A 60 3.63 -28.38 1.80
CA LYS A 60 4.24 -27.39 2.71
C LYS A 60 5.71 -27.69 3.00
N GLU A 61 6.04 -28.97 3.08
CA GLU A 61 7.35 -29.51 3.46
C GLU A 61 8.34 -29.48 2.29
N ASP A 62 7.87 -29.19 1.07
CA ASP A 62 8.72 -29.19 -0.11
C ASP A 62 9.78 -28.09 -0.03
N ALA A 63 11.04 -28.47 -0.24
CA ALA A 63 12.12 -27.52 -0.42
C ALA A 63 11.97 -26.79 -1.75
N LEU A 64 12.19 -25.47 -1.75
CA LEU A 64 12.11 -24.61 -2.93
C LEU A 64 13.41 -23.82 -3.11
N ARG A 65 13.75 -23.54 -4.37
CA ARG A 65 14.82 -22.62 -4.76
C ARG A 65 14.33 -21.68 -5.83
N LEU A 66 14.69 -20.41 -5.71
CA LEU A 66 14.57 -19.44 -6.79
C LEU A 66 15.92 -19.35 -7.51
N LEU A 67 15.92 -19.47 -8.83
CA LEU A 67 17.12 -19.39 -9.66
C LEU A 67 17.04 -18.15 -10.55
N ASP A 68 18.14 -17.42 -10.69
CA ASP A 68 18.26 -16.34 -11.67
C ASP A 68 18.50 -16.88 -13.10
N ALA A 69 18.57 -15.99 -14.09
CA ALA A 69 18.86 -16.36 -15.48
C ALA A 69 20.19 -17.09 -15.67
N ARG A 70 21.16 -16.95 -14.75
CA ARG A 70 22.46 -17.63 -14.74
C ARG A 70 22.43 -18.93 -13.92
N ARG A 71 21.25 -19.41 -13.52
CA ARG A 71 21.02 -20.60 -12.68
C ARG A 71 21.64 -20.51 -11.28
N ARG A 72 21.94 -19.30 -10.80
CA ARG A 72 22.42 -19.09 -9.43
C ARG A 72 21.23 -19.04 -8.48
N THR A 73 21.37 -19.66 -7.32
CA THR A 73 20.31 -19.66 -6.31
C THR A 73 20.19 -18.28 -5.66
N VAL A 74 18.96 -17.78 -5.60
CA VAL A 74 18.58 -16.53 -4.96
C VAL A 74 18.02 -16.84 -3.56
N PRO A 75 18.42 -16.09 -2.52
CA PRO A 75 17.81 -16.21 -1.20
C PRO A 75 16.29 -16.02 -1.25
N LEU A 76 15.54 -16.94 -0.62
CA LEU A 76 14.10 -17.06 -0.74
C LEU A 76 13.44 -17.34 0.61
N GLN A 77 12.37 -16.61 0.89
CA GLN A 77 11.42 -16.82 1.97
C GLN A 77 10.05 -17.18 1.37
N PRO A 78 9.71 -18.49 1.31
CA PRO A 78 8.41 -18.94 0.85
C PRO A 78 7.40 -19.00 2.02
N ARG A 79 6.17 -18.50 1.80
CA ARG A 79 5.08 -18.55 2.79
C ARG A 79 3.76 -18.97 2.14
N PRO A 80 3.24 -20.17 2.42
CA PRO A 80 1.91 -20.57 1.95
C PRO A 80 0.83 -19.63 2.49
N LEU A 81 -0.06 -19.16 1.60
CA LEU A 81 -1.17 -18.27 1.94
C LEU A 81 -2.55 -18.94 1.87
N ALA A 82 -2.67 -19.96 1.02
CA ALA A 82 -3.91 -20.71 0.83
C ALA A 82 -3.61 -22.15 0.46
N TRP A 83 -4.60 -23.02 0.74
CA TRP A 83 -4.51 -24.46 0.58
C TRP A 83 -5.66 -24.97 -0.28
N TRP A 84 -5.41 -26.06 -1.00
CA TRP A 84 -6.45 -26.87 -1.62
C TRP A 84 -7.08 -27.81 -0.57
N PRO A 85 -8.28 -28.37 -0.82
CA PRO A 85 -8.92 -29.31 0.09
C PRO A 85 -8.11 -30.58 0.41
N ASP A 86 -7.14 -30.96 -0.43
CA ASP A 86 -6.23 -32.08 -0.16
C ASP A 86 -4.98 -31.71 0.66
N GLY A 87 -4.93 -30.47 1.17
CA GLY A 87 -3.80 -29.96 1.95
C GLY A 87 -2.60 -29.50 1.13
N SER A 88 -2.64 -29.59 -0.20
CA SER A 88 -1.58 -29.01 -1.06
C SER A 88 -1.65 -27.48 -1.10
N VAL A 89 -0.52 -26.83 -1.33
CA VAL A 89 -0.43 -25.37 -1.43
C VAL A 89 -1.19 -24.89 -2.65
N LYS A 90 -2.14 -23.96 -2.46
CA LYS A 90 -2.88 -23.29 -3.54
C LYS A 90 -2.19 -21.99 -3.97
N TRP A 91 -1.75 -21.19 -2.99
CA TRP A 91 -1.02 -19.94 -3.22
C TRP A 91 0.19 -19.87 -2.30
N LEU A 92 1.33 -19.49 -2.88
CA LEU A 92 2.60 -19.31 -2.17
C LEU A 92 3.08 -17.88 -2.36
N LEU A 93 3.31 -17.17 -1.26
CA LEU A 93 4.02 -15.90 -1.29
C LEU A 93 5.53 -16.16 -1.35
N LEU A 94 6.20 -15.52 -2.30
CA LEU A 94 7.65 -15.51 -2.40
C LEU A 94 8.15 -14.14 -1.97
N THR A 95 8.99 -14.08 -0.94
CA THR A 95 9.83 -12.90 -0.68
C THR A 95 11.27 -13.25 -1.02
N ALA A 96 11.88 -12.50 -1.93
CA ALA A 96 13.23 -12.77 -2.43
C ALA A 96 14.00 -11.47 -2.66
N ARG A 97 15.32 -11.57 -2.51
CA ARG A 97 16.25 -10.47 -2.77
C ARG A 97 16.93 -10.69 -4.11
N VAL A 98 16.53 -9.93 -5.12
CA VAL A 98 16.87 -10.15 -6.53
C VAL A 98 17.69 -9.00 -7.09
N ARG A 99 18.52 -9.31 -8.09
CA ARG A 99 19.16 -8.31 -8.94
C ARG A 99 18.35 -8.11 -10.21
N LEU A 100 17.94 -6.87 -10.46
CA LEU A 100 17.22 -6.46 -11.67
C LEU A 100 18.11 -5.56 -12.53
N ARG A 101 18.07 -5.79 -13.84
CA ARG A 101 18.70 -4.93 -14.84
C ARG A 101 17.69 -3.89 -15.31
N GLY A 102 18.07 -2.63 -15.27
CA GLY A 102 17.23 -1.50 -15.68
C GLY A 102 16.84 -1.57 -17.15
N GLY A 103 15.57 -1.25 -17.45
CA GLY A 103 15.03 -1.24 -18.82
C GLY A 103 14.92 -2.62 -19.47
N LYS A 104 15.02 -3.72 -18.71
CA LYS A 104 15.07 -5.09 -19.25
C LYS A 104 14.05 -6.01 -18.59
N ASP A 105 13.70 -7.05 -19.34
CA ASP A 105 13.03 -8.23 -18.80
C ASP A 105 14.01 -9.06 -17.96
N ASN A 106 13.67 -9.26 -16.70
CA ASN A 106 14.41 -10.07 -15.75
C ASN A 106 13.70 -11.41 -15.56
N ARG A 107 14.44 -12.52 -15.67
CA ARG A 107 13.89 -13.89 -15.68
C ARG A 107 14.40 -14.71 -14.50
N PHE A 108 13.49 -15.45 -13.89
CA PHE A 108 13.75 -16.34 -12.76
C PHE A 108 13.04 -17.67 -12.94
N LYS A 109 13.46 -18.69 -12.18
CA LYS A 109 12.79 -20.00 -12.13
C LYS A 109 12.64 -20.45 -10.70
N LEU A 110 11.42 -20.69 -10.25
CA LEU A 110 11.16 -21.37 -8.99
C LEU A 110 11.18 -22.89 -9.24
N VAL A 111 12.02 -23.62 -8.52
CA VAL A 111 12.16 -25.07 -8.67
C VAL A 111 11.96 -25.79 -7.34
N LYS A 112 11.34 -26.97 -7.39
CA LYS A 112 11.24 -27.90 -6.26
C LYS A 112 12.54 -28.70 -6.07
N GLY A 113 12.97 -28.82 -4.82
CA GLY A 113 14.16 -29.57 -4.39
C GLY A 113 15.48 -28.78 -4.42
N GLY A 114 16.52 -29.37 -3.82
CA GLY A 114 17.89 -28.85 -3.74
C GLY A 114 18.18 -28.01 -2.49
N ARG A 115 19.46 -27.62 -2.33
CA ARG A 115 19.94 -26.86 -1.16
C ARG A 115 19.47 -25.40 -1.22
N LYS A 116 18.76 -24.94 -0.18
CA LYS A 116 18.34 -23.54 -0.04
C LYS A 116 19.56 -22.61 -0.07
N ALA A 117 19.47 -21.47 -0.75
CA ALA A 117 20.45 -20.41 -0.56
C ALA A 117 20.26 -19.81 0.82
N ALA A 118 21.31 -19.81 1.64
CA ALA A 118 21.37 -18.99 2.83
C ALA A 118 21.72 -17.56 2.40
N GLY A 119 20.95 -16.58 2.88
CA GLY A 119 21.40 -15.19 2.82
C GLY A 119 22.63 -14.95 3.68
N ARG A 120 23.37 -13.89 3.37
CA ARG A 120 24.47 -13.42 4.24
C ARG A 120 23.90 -12.57 5.38
N GLY A 121 24.32 -12.87 6.61
CA GLY A 121 23.91 -12.14 7.83
C GLY A 121 22.51 -12.51 8.32
N PRO A 122 22.24 -12.49 9.64
CA PRO A 122 20.93 -12.86 10.14
C PRO A 122 20.00 -11.64 10.23
N LEU A 123 18.77 -11.80 9.72
CA LEU A 123 17.62 -10.99 10.15
C LEU A 123 17.04 -11.67 11.39
N ARG A 124 16.91 -10.95 12.51
CA ARG A 124 16.43 -11.49 13.79
C ARG A 124 15.39 -10.58 14.41
N ILE A 125 14.45 -11.17 15.12
CA ILE A 125 13.54 -10.47 16.01
C ILE A 125 13.58 -11.14 17.38
N ARG A 126 13.63 -10.36 18.46
CA ARG A 126 13.59 -10.90 19.82
C ARG A 126 12.86 -9.95 20.76
N LYS A 127 12.23 -10.52 21.80
CA LYS A 127 11.75 -9.72 22.94
C LYS A 127 12.95 -9.11 23.66
N HIS A 128 12.82 -7.85 24.05
CA HIS A 128 13.84 -7.11 24.78
C HIS A 128 13.15 -6.12 25.74
N LYS A 129 13.04 -6.50 27.01
CA LYS A 129 12.32 -5.73 28.04
C LYS A 129 10.87 -5.43 27.56
N ALA A 130 10.44 -4.17 27.65
CA ALA A 130 9.15 -3.69 27.16
C ALA A 130 9.12 -3.38 25.65
N ALA A 131 10.01 -4.01 24.85
CA ALA A 131 10.10 -3.79 23.40
C ALA A 131 10.36 -5.10 22.63
N LEU A 132 10.11 -5.06 21.31
CA LEU A 132 10.65 -5.99 20.33
C LEU A 132 11.87 -5.35 19.67
N LEU A 133 13.00 -6.05 19.68
CA LEU A 133 14.20 -5.66 18.97
C LEU A 133 14.28 -6.41 17.64
N ILE A 134 14.28 -5.67 16.54
CA ILE A 134 14.51 -6.16 15.18
C ILE A 134 15.94 -5.82 14.78
N GLU A 135 16.70 -6.80 14.32
CA GLU A 135 18.08 -6.63 13.82
C GLU A 135 18.14 -7.11 12.37
N THR A 136 18.39 -6.19 11.44
CA THR A 136 18.50 -6.51 10.00
C THR A 136 19.91 -6.88 9.57
N GLY A 137 20.91 -6.56 10.39
CA GLY A 137 22.34 -6.59 10.04
C GLY A 137 22.90 -5.21 9.70
N ALA A 138 22.12 -4.36 9.03
CA ALA A 138 22.46 -2.95 8.76
C ALA A 138 21.83 -1.97 9.78
N MET A 139 20.72 -2.38 10.40
CA MET A 139 19.92 -1.55 11.30
C MET A 139 19.40 -2.37 12.50
N LYS A 140 19.22 -1.68 13.63
CA LYS A 140 18.51 -2.18 14.81
C LYS A 140 17.33 -1.28 15.12
N VAL A 141 16.15 -1.86 15.37
CA VAL A 141 14.91 -1.12 15.61
C VAL A 141 14.26 -1.61 16.89
N LEU A 142 13.90 -0.69 17.78
CA LEU A 142 13.09 -0.98 18.96
C LEU A 142 11.64 -0.57 18.72
N VAL A 143 10.77 -1.57 18.70
CA VAL A 143 9.31 -1.38 18.69
C VAL A 143 8.83 -1.51 20.12
N ASP A 144 8.30 -0.42 20.69
CA ASP A 144 7.72 -0.45 22.03
C ASP A 144 6.48 -1.36 22.04
N THR A 145 6.31 -2.13 23.13
CA THR A 145 5.22 -3.11 23.27
C THR A 145 4.29 -2.79 24.43
N VAL A 146 4.60 -1.78 25.24
CA VAL A 146 3.89 -1.48 26.48
C VAL A 146 3.56 0.00 26.63
N GLY A 147 4.40 0.91 26.14
CA GLY A 147 4.27 2.34 26.38
C GLY A 147 3.36 3.09 25.40
N GLY A 148 2.89 2.45 24.33
CA GLY A 148 2.05 3.08 23.30
C GLY A 148 2.85 3.89 22.26
N ARG A 149 4.16 4.00 22.46
CA ARG A 149 5.07 4.46 21.41
C ARG A 149 5.21 3.31 20.41
N PHE A 150 5.33 3.57 19.12
CA PHE A 150 5.50 2.49 18.15
C PHE A 150 6.99 2.22 17.94
N VAL A 151 7.73 3.03 17.17
CA VAL A 151 9.21 2.90 17.03
C VAL A 151 9.90 3.92 17.91
N THR A 152 10.68 3.45 18.90
CA THR A 152 11.35 4.31 19.89
C THR A 152 12.83 4.55 19.61
N GLU A 153 13.50 3.61 18.96
CA GLU A 153 14.90 3.73 18.56
C GLU A 153 15.16 3.11 17.20
N VAL A 154 16.03 3.77 16.43
CA VAL A 154 16.60 3.23 15.19
C VAL A 154 18.11 3.47 15.23
N ARG A 155 18.87 2.38 15.24
CA ARG A 155 20.33 2.43 15.26
C ARG A 155 20.93 1.91 13.96
N VAL A 156 21.88 2.63 13.40
CA VAL A 156 22.76 2.18 12.29
C VAL A 156 24.23 2.30 12.69
N LYS A 157 25.14 1.76 11.89
CA LYS A 157 26.58 1.89 12.14
C LYS A 157 27.11 3.21 11.57
N ASP A 158 27.86 3.96 12.37
CA ASP A 158 28.62 5.13 11.89
C ASP A 158 29.80 4.69 11.00
N ALA A 159 30.53 5.66 10.42
CA ALA A 159 31.70 5.39 9.58
C ALA A 159 32.84 4.63 10.31
N ARG A 160 32.80 4.56 11.65
CA ARG A 160 33.74 3.79 12.50
C ARG A 160 33.16 2.43 12.93
N GLY A 161 32.00 2.04 12.41
CA GLY A 161 31.34 0.76 12.71
C GLY A 161 30.56 0.73 14.03
N ARG A 162 30.42 1.86 14.74
CA ARG A 162 29.70 1.91 16.04
C ARG A 162 28.21 2.13 15.84
N TRP A 163 27.39 1.41 16.61
CA TRP A 163 25.94 1.60 16.60
C TRP A 163 25.55 2.95 17.23
N ILE A 164 24.90 3.81 16.47
CA ILE A 164 24.40 5.11 16.92
C ILE A 164 22.90 5.19 16.73
N ASN A 165 22.16 5.73 17.72
CA ASN A 165 20.73 6.02 17.56
C ASN A 165 20.54 7.30 16.75
N LEU A 166 19.67 7.24 15.74
CA LEU A 166 19.34 8.35 14.85
C LEU A 166 18.10 9.12 15.31
N LEU A 167 17.24 8.52 16.13
CA LEU A 167 16.03 9.18 16.60
C LEU A 167 16.28 9.98 17.89
N GLN A 168 15.58 11.09 18.04
CA GLN A 168 15.50 11.81 19.30
C GLN A 168 14.66 11.04 20.34
N ARG A 169 14.69 11.51 21.59
CA ARG A 169 13.86 10.93 22.67
C ARG A 169 12.38 11.01 22.27
N GLY A 170 11.67 9.89 22.38
CA GLY A 170 10.26 9.77 21.99
C GLY A 170 10.06 8.90 20.76
N GLY A 171 11.06 8.84 19.86
CA GLY A 171 11.00 8.05 18.65
C GLY A 171 10.12 8.67 17.56
N LEU A 172 9.59 7.83 16.68
CA LEU A 172 8.65 8.26 15.64
C LEU A 172 7.28 8.57 16.25
N THR A 173 6.57 9.56 15.71
CA THR A 173 5.26 9.98 16.19
C THR A 173 4.23 9.99 15.06
N LEU A 174 3.11 9.30 15.23
CA LEU A 174 1.92 9.47 14.40
C LEU A 174 1.05 10.57 14.98
N PHE A 175 0.49 11.43 14.14
CA PHE A 175 -0.37 12.52 14.61
C PHE A 175 -1.63 12.71 13.76
N VAL A 176 -2.66 13.26 14.41
CA VAL A 176 -3.88 13.79 13.80
C VAL A 176 -4.22 15.12 14.48
N SER A 177 -4.33 16.19 13.70
CA SER A 177 -4.79 17.52 14.11
C SER A 177 -6.28 17.64 13.81
N LYS A 178 -7.08 17.97 14.82
CA LYS A 178 -8.52 18.17 14.71
C LYS A 178 -8.90 19.64 14.86
N GLY A 179 -9.91 20.10 14.13
CA GLY A 179 -10.41 21.47 14.19
C GLY A 179 -11.87 21.57 13.74
N ASP A 180 -12.29 22.79 13.39
CA ASP A 180 -13.59 23.09 12.80
C ASP A 180 -13.50 23.36 11.29
N GLU A 181 -14.64 23.64 10.65
CA GLU A 181 -14.73 23.94 9.22
C GLU A 181 -14.02 25.26 8.83
N ARG A 182 -13.83 26.19 9.78
CA ARG A 182 -13.29 27.55 9.52
C ARG A 182 -11.77 27.61 9.53
N GLY A 183 -11.07 26.49 9.62
CA GLY A 183 -9.61 26.50 9.75
C GLY A 183 -9.11 26.51 11.20
N ARG A 184 -9.97 26.62 12.21
CA ARG A 184 -9.52 26.76 13.60
C ARG A 184 -9.16 25.41 14.17
N ARG A 185 -7.85 25.21 14.37
CA ARG A 185 -7.30 24.04 15.04
C ARG A 185 -7.66 24.05 16.52
N THR A 186 -8.14 22.91 17.02
CA THR A 186 -8.55 22.78 18.41
C THR A 186 -7.61 21.88 19.21
N LYS A 187 -7.21 20.73 18.65
CA LYS A 187 -6.44 19.70 19.38
C LYS A 187 -5.54 18.90 18.45
N ARG A 188 -4.32 18.59 18.93
CA ARG A 188 -3.44 17.58 18.34
C ARG A 188 -3.56 16.28 19.13
N TYR A 189 -3.70 15.19 18.41
CA TYR A 189 -3.71 13.82 18.92
C TYR A 189 -2.46 13.13 18.38
N GLU A 190 -1.76 12.39 19.22
CA GLU A 190 -0.55 11.64 18.83
C GLU A 190 -0.74 10.17 19.18
N ASN A 191 0.09 9.24 18.68
CA ASN A 191 0.04 7.86 19.15
C ASN A 191 0.17 7.85 20.69
N GLY A 192 -0.95 7.54 21.35
CA GLY A 192 -1.11 7.79 22.78
C GLY A 192 -0.29 6.83 23.64
N PRO A 193 -0.23 7.05 24.96
CA PRO A 193 0.19 5.99 25.87
C PRO A 193 -0.67 4.74 25.63
N ALA A 194 -0.11 3.56 25.91
CA ALA A 194 -0.85 2.33 25.67
C ALA A 194 -2.15 2.31 26.48
N ASP A 195 -3.24 1.92 25.81
CA ASP A 195 -4.48 1.52 26.46
C ASP A 195 -4.72 0.02 26.29
N LYS A 196 -5.87 -0.46 26.75
CA LYS A 196 -6.27 -1.87 26.59
C LYS A 196 -6.38 -2.36 25.13
N ARG A 197 -6.36 -1.47 24.14
CA ARG A 197 -6.41 -1.79 22.70
C ARG A 197 -5.04 -1.69 22.04
N TYR A 198 -4.04 -1.15 22.72
CA TYR A 198 -2.68 -1.15 22.23
C TYR A 198 -2.17 -2.58 22.15
N ARG A 199 -1.76 -3.00 20.95
CA ARG A 199 -1.30 -4.36 20.69
C ARG A 199 -0.18 -4.36 19.67
N VAL A 200 0.86 -5.12 19.99
CA VAL A 200 1.97 -5.43 19.08
C VAL A 200 1.95 -6.93 18.78
N THR A 201 2.08 -7.31 17.52
CA THR A 201 2.05 -8.71 17.09
C THR A 201 3.05 -8.92 15.95
N VAL A 202 3.92 -9.92 16.10
CA VAL A 202 4.77 -10.38 15.00
C VAL A 202 3.89 -11.18 14.05
N GLU A 203 3.73 -10.68 12.81
CA GLU A 203 2.89 -11.34 11.79
C GLU A 203 3.71 -12.26 10.88
N GLU A 204 4.98 -11.91 10.66
CA GLU A 204 5.91 -12.69 9.86
C GLU A 204 7.32 -12.61 10.45
N GLU A 205 7.95 -13.78 10.57
CA GLU A 205 9.37 -13.91 10.91
C GLU A 205 10.03 -14.84 9.90
N GLY A 206 10.92 -14.29 9.07
CA GLY A 206 11.63 -15.07 8.08
C GLY A 206 13.00 -14.47 7.72
N PRO A 207 13.78 -15.20 6.91
CA PRO A 207 15.19 -14.87 6.64
C PRO A 207 15.39 -13.65 5.73
N GLU A 208 14.38 -13.21 4.99
CA GLU A 208 14.43 -12.04 4.10
C GLU A 208 13.68 -10.83 4.66
N ARG A 209 12.54 -11.08 5.32
CA ARG A 209 11.61 -10.05 5.81
C ARG A 209 10.98 -10.48 7.14
N VAL A 210 10.85 -9.52 8.05
CA VAL A 210 9.94 -9.59 9.19
C VAL A 210 8.84 -8.55 9.06
N SER A 211 7.66 -8.84 9.60
CA SER A 211 6.58 -7.86 9.74
C SER A 211 6.02 -7.84 11.16
N VAL A 212 5.84 -6.63 11.69
CA VAL A 212 5.28 -6.38 13.02
C VAL A 212 4.09 -5.45 12.88
N ARG A 213 2.93 -5.91 13.34
CA ARG A 213 1.70 -5.13 13.42
C ARG A 213 1.61 -4.43 14.76
N VAL A 214 1.31 -3.14 14.76
CA VAL A 214 1.03 -2.30 15.92
C VAL A 214 -0.35 -1.67 15.73
N SER A 215 -1.25 -1.75 16.71
CA SER A 215 -2.52 -1.02 16.67
C SER A 215 -2.73 -0.22 17.94
N GLY A 216 -3.41 0.93 17.83
CA GLY A 216 -3.68 1.82 18.95
C GLY A 216 -4.63 2.96 18.58
N TRP A 217 -4.59 4.02 19.37
CA TRP A 217 -5.38 5.24 19.17
C TRP A 217 -4.50 6.47 19.15
N HIS A 218 -4.89 7.48 18.36
CA HIS A 218 -4.38 8.82 18.58
C HIS A 218 -5.05 9.42 19.82
N MET A 219 -4.27 10.02 20.71
CA MET A 219 -4.73 10.57 21.98
C MET A 219 -4.17 11.96 22.23
N THR A 220 -4.97 12.82 22.86
CA THR A 220 -4.45 14.05 23.51
C THR A 220 -3.68 13.69 24.78
N PRO A 221 -2.84 14.59 25.34
CA PRO A 221 -2.22 14.39 26.65
C PRO A 221 -3.22 14.05 27.77
N GLY A 222 -4.45 14.58 27.71
CA GLY A 222 -5.53 14.25 28.65
C GLY A 222 -6.28 12.94 28.36
N GLY A 223 -5.74 12.04 27.54
CA GLY A 223 -6.30 10.69 27.29
C GLY A 223 -7.52 10.60 26.36
N ARG A 224 -8.02 11.72 25.81
CA ARG A 224 -9.10 11.70 24.82
C ARG A 224 -8.63 11.05 23.53
N LYS A 225 -9.43 10.10 23.01
CA LYS A 225 -9.12 9.31 21.82
C LYS A 225 -9.74 9.90 20.57
N PHE A 226 -9.05 9.75 19.44
CA PHE A 226 -9.55 10.07 18.11
C PHE A 226 -8.84 9.18 17.10
N CYS A 227 -9.55 8.74 16.07
CA CYS A 227 -9.09 7.93 14.94
C CYS A 227 -8.11 6.80 15.32
N PRO A 228 -8.54 5.53 15.49
CA PRO A 228 -7.59 4.46 15.74
C PRO A 228 -6.67 4.26 14.54
N TYR A 229 -5.49 3.70 14.80
CA TYR A 229 -4.51 3.37 13.79
C TYR A 229 -4.15 1.88 13.79
N VAL A 230 -3.79 1.38 12.62
CA VAL A 230 -3.09 0.12 12.43
C VAL A 230 -1.83 0.40 11.62
N VAL A 231 -0.68 0.00 12.16
CA VAL A 231 0.63 0.15 11.54
C VAL A 231 1.23 -1.22 11.31
N ARG A 232 1.84 -1.45 10.15
CA ARG A 232 2.73 -2.58 9.92
C ARG A 232 4.11 -2.10 9.57
N ILE A 233 5.08 -2.57 10.33
CA ILE A 233 6.51 -2.29 10.13
C ILE A 233 7.11 -3.49 9.42
N TYR A 234 7.69 -3.26 8.25
CA TYR A 234 8.43 -4.26 7.48
C TYR A 234 9.91 -3.93 7.52
N ALA A 235 10.71 -4.90 7.94
CA ALA A 235 12.16 -4.78 7.96
C ALA A 235 12.79 -5.93 7.17
N PHE A 236 13.86 -5.63 6.44
CA PHE A 236 14.45 -6.54 5.47
C PHE A 236 15.90 -6.84 5.80
N ARG A 237 16.33 -8.10 5.60
CA ARG A 237 17.71 -8.51 5.86
C ARG A 237 18.70 -7.63 5.11
N GLY A 238 19.73 -7.14 5.79
CA GLY A 238 20.80 -6.33 5.21
C GLY A 238 20.41 -4.90 4.85
N SER A 239 19.18 -4.48 5.14
CA SER A 239 18.68 -3.14 4.79
C SER A 239 18.61 -2.22 6.01
N ALA A 240 18.90 -0.93 5.80
CA ALA A 240 18.60 0.16 6.74
C ALA A 240 17.28 0.89 6.42
N ARG A 241 16.47 0.30 5.54
CA ARG A 241 15.12 0.73 5.19
C ARG A 241 14.06 0.05 6.07
N LEU A 242 13.10 0.84 6.54
CA LEU A 242 11.84 0.41 7.12
C LEU A 242 10.70 0.81 6.20
N ASP A 243 9.90 -0.17 5.76
CA ASP A 243 8.63 0.14 5.09
C ASP A 243 7.51 0.09 6.14
N ILE A 244 6.62 1.07 6.09
CA ILE A 244 5.53 1.29 7.04
C ILE A 244 4.23 1.35 6.25
N GLN A 245 3.30 0.45 6.55
CA GLN A 245 1.91 0.59 6.15
C GLN A 245 1.15 1.24 7.32
N HIS A 246 0.59 2.43 7.10
CA HIS A 246 -0.18 3.18 8.09
C HIS A 246 -1.64 3.26 7.65
N THR A 247 -2.55 2.68 8.43
CA THR A 247 -3.99 2.78 8.25
C THR A 247 -4.58 3.67 9.33
N LEU A 248 -5.20 4.78 8.92
CA LEU A 248 -6.04 5.63 9.77
C LEU A 248 -7.49 5.16 9.64
N ILE A 249 -8.23 5.07 10.74
CA ILE A 249 -9.68 4.82 10.69
C ILE A 249 -10.39 6.05 11.26
N TYR A 250 -11.29 6.67 10.50
CA TYR A 250 -12.00 7.86 10.96
C TYR A 250 -13.02 7.49 12.04
N SER A 251 -12.97 8.15 13.19
CA SER A 251 -13.86 7.88 14.34
C SER A 251 -14.64 9.11 14.80
N GLY A 252 -14.59 10.21 14.03
CA GLY A 252 -15.26 11.47 14.36
C GLY A 252 -16.71 11.50 13.89
N LYS A 253 -17.39 12.60 14.17
CA LYS A 253 -18.66 12.96 13.54
C LYS A 253 -18.36 13.93 12.39
N PRO A 254 -18.66 13.59 11.12
CA PRO A 254 -18.34 14.44 9.97
C PRO A 254 -18.80 15.89 10.12
N GLU A 255 -19.99 16.10 10.70
CA GLU A 255 -20.57 17.43 10.92
C GLU A 255 -19.84 18.30 11.97
N LYS A 256 -18.86 17.75 12.70
CA LYS A 256 -18.21 18.42 13.83
C LYS A 256 -16.70 18.27 13.86
N ASP A 257 -16.18 17.14 13.40
CA ASP A 257 -14.81 16.71 13.62
C ASP A 257 -14.03 16.72 12.30
N PHE A 258 -13.46 17.88 11.96
CA PHE A 258 -12.63 18.06 10.77
C PHE A 258 -11.18 17.69 11.07
N ILE A 259 -10.56 16.92 10.18
CA ILE A 259 -9.12 16.65 10.24
C ILE A 259 -8.40 17.77 9.51
N HIS A 260 -7.56 18.51 10.22
CA HIS A 260 -6.73 19.58 9.63
C HIS A 260 -5.39 19.07 9.17
N GLY A 261 -4.95 17.92 9.66
CA GLY A 261 -3.71 17.31 9.22
C GLY A 261 -3.47 15.98 9.88
N PHE A 262 -2.83 15.06 9.19
CA PHE A 262 -2.34 13.83 9.81
C PHE A 262 -1.12 13.30 9.08
N GLY A 263 -0.33 12.50 9.78
CA GLY A 263 0.94 12.04 9.25
C GLY A 263 1.88 11.51 10.30
N MET A 264 3.18 11.59 10.01
CA MET A 264 4.24 11.05 10.85
C MET A 264 5.40 12.04 10.98
N ASP A 265 5.85 12.27 12.22
CA ASP A 265 7.06 13.02 12.53
C ASP A 265 8.25 12.06 12.73
N ILE A 266 9.37 12.39 12.10
CA ILE A 266 10.64 11.66 12.17
C ILE A 266 11.68 12.61 12.81
N PRO A 267 11.79 12.62 14.15
CA PRO A 267 12.73 13.49 14.84
C PRO A 267 14.14 12.88 14.84
N LEU A 268 15.06 13.51 14.12
CA LEU A 268 16.43 13.04 13.91
C LEU A 268 17.41 13.75 14.84
N ARG A 269 18.35 13.00 15.41
CA ARG A 269 19.41 13.50 16.29
C ARG A 269 20.61 14.00 15.47
N LEU A 270 20.39 15.04 14.66
CA LEU A 270 21.37 15.63 13.76
C LEU A 270 22.26 16.67 14.46
N LYS A 271 23.53 16.75 14.06
CA LYS A 271 24.40 17.90 14.37
C LYS A 271 23.83 19.18 13.78
N LYS A 272 24.13 20.34 14.35
CA LYS A 272 23.69 21.64 13.81
C LYS A 272 24.44 21.97 12.51
N GLN A 273 25.76 21.77 12.51
CA GLN A 273 26.59 21.99 11.34
C GLN A 273 26.32 20.94 10.25
N GLY A 274 26.33 21.36 8.99
CA GLY A 274 26.19 20.46 7.83
C GLY A 274 24.77 20.02 7.53
N ARG A 275 23.77 20.52 8.27
CA ARG A 275 22.35 20.22 8.01
C ARG A 275 21.98 20.58 6.58
N ARG A 276 21.19 19.70 5.97
CA ARG A 276 20.67 19.89 4.61
C ARG A 276 19.40 19.06 4.43
N TYR A 277 18.55 19.52 3.54
CA TYR A 277 17.37 18.78 3.14
C TYR A 277 17.19 18.78 1.63
N ARG A 278 16.49 17.76 1.16
CA ARG A 278 16.16 17.57 -0.25
C ARG A 278 14.70 17.19 -0.41
N PHE A 279 14.11 17.61 -1.52
CA PHE A 279 12.77 17.20 -1.94
C PHE A 279 12.80 16.60 -3.35
N GLY A 280 12.04 15.53 -3.57
CA GLY A 280 11.84 14.95 -4.89
C GLY A 280 11.00 15.86 -5.78
N ALA A 281 11.55 16.33 -6.89
CA ALA A 281 10.83 17.04 -7.95
C ALA A 281 10.15 16.02 -8.88
N ASP A 282 9.80 16.42 -10.11
CA ASP A 282 9.25 15.51 -11.14
C ASP A 282 10.28 14.48 -11.63
N ARG A 283 11.55 14.91 -11.72
CA ARG A 283 12.65 14.13 -12.28
C ARG A 283 13.96 14.45 -11.55
N GLY A 284 14.94 13.58 -11.75
CA GLY A 284 16.31 13.79 -11.27
C GLY A 284 16.51 13.54 -9.77
N PRO A 285 17.63 14.01 -9.20
CA PRO A 285 18.06 13.68 -7.84
C PRO A 285 17.34 14.49 -6.74
N GLY A 286 16.33 15.31 -7.11
CA GLY A 286 15.65 16.23 -6.21
C GLY A 286 16.33 17.59 -6.08
N VAL A 287 15.65 18.52 -5.42
CA VAL A 287 16.15 19.89 -5.17
C VAL A 287 16.65 20.00 -3.75
N GLU A 288 17.87 20.53 -3.61
CA GLU A 288 18.60 20.56 -2.35
C GLU A 288 18.68 21.96 -1.74
N THR A 289 18.63 22.02 -0.42
CA THR A 289 18.97 23.21 0.35
C THR A 289 19.95 22.85 1.46
N ALA A 290 21.11 23.49 1.44
CA ALA A 290 22.07 23.43 2.53
C ALA A 290 21.70 24.47 3.60
N VAL A 291 21.71 24.04 4.87
CA VAL A 291 21.57 24.92 6.02
C VAL A 291 22.99 25.31 6.43
N GLN A 292 23.48 26.40 5.84
CA GLN A 292 24.82 26.91 6.10
C GLN A 292 24.75 28.04 7.14
N PRO A 293 25.26 27.83 8.37
CA PRO A 293 25.35 28.89 9.35
C PRO A 293 26.54 29.78 8.98
N THR A 294 26.28 30.91 8.32
CA THR A 294 27.31 31.91 8.01
C THR A 294 26.80 33.29 8.38
N LYS A 295 27.70 34.22 8.69
CA LYS A 295 27.33 35.62 8.94
C LYS A 295 26.83 36.33 7.67
N GLU A 296 27.16 35.82 6.50
CA GLU A 296 26.94 36.48 5.20
C GLU A 296 25.70 35.95 4.45
N HIS A 297 25.13 34.82 4.86
CA HIS A 297 23.98 34.19 4.19
C HIS A 297 22.90 33.73 5.16
N PRO A 298 21.61 33.81 4.77
CA PRO A 298 20.50 33.37 5.61
C PRO A 298 20.51 31.86 5.84
N GLU A 299 20.21 31.45 7.07
CA GLU A 299 19.98 30.05 7.42
C GLU A 299 18.55 29.63 7.03
N TRP A 300 18.43 28.83 5.97
CA TRP A 300 17.13 28.30 5.52
C TRP A 300 16.69 27.10 6.37
N LEU A 301 16.27 27.37 7.61
CA LEU A 301 15.96 26.34 8.60
C LEU A 301 14.70 25.53 8.29
N TYR A 302 13.81 26.03 7.43
CA TYR A 302 12.53 25.41 7.15
C TYR A 302 12.31 25.22 5.66
N GLY A 303 11.66 24.11 5.30
CA GLY A 303 11.35 23.76 3.92
C GLY A 303 10.05 22.98 3.82
N ARG A 304 9.38 23.08 2.66
CA ARG A 304 8.15 22.35 2.37
C ARG A 304 8.13 21.88 0.93
N LEU A 305 7.66 20.65 0.72
CA LEU A 305 7.11 20.16 -0.54
C LEU A 305 5.62 19.90 -0.33
N LEU A 306 4.76 20.48 -1.19
CA LEU A 306 3.32 20.32 -1.12
C LEU A 306 2.76 19.96 -2.50
N GLN A 307 2.10 18.81 -2.60
CA GLN A 307 1.35 18.38 -3.77
C GLN A 307 -0.13 18.50 -3.44
N MET A 308 -0.78 19.55 -3.94
CA MET A 308 -2.18 19.86 -3.62
C MET A 308 -3.17 19.17 -4.55
N GLY A 309 -2.77 18.90 -5.79
CA GLY A 309 -3.59 18.27 -6.82
C GLY A 309 -2.79 17.23 -7.61
N ALA A 310 -3.42 16.54 -8.55
CA ALA A 310 -2.77 15.53 -9.39
C ALA A 310 -1.80 16.08 -10.46
N SER A 311 -1.77 17.41 -10.63
CA SER A 311 -1.01 18.12 -11.68
C SER A 311 -0.30 19.37 -11.16
N GLY A 312 0.05 19.42 -9.87
CA GLY A 312 0.78 20.54 -9.31
C GLY A 312 1.37 20.28 -7.93
N TYR A 313 2.69 20.45 -7.80
CA TYR A 313 3.37 20.63 -6.52
C TYR A 313 4.13 21.95 -6.45
N ARG A 314 4.35 22.42 -5.23
CA ARG A 314 5.18 23.58 -4.93
C ARG A 314 6.19 23.25 -3.84
N MET A 315 7.41 23.74 -4.02
CA MET A 315 8.47 23.69 -3.02
C MET A 315 8.79 25.09 -2.50
N GLU A 316 8.90 25.23 -1.19
CA GLU A 316 9.16 26.51 -0.53
C GLU A 316 10.19 26.34 0.60
N LYS A 317 10.88 27.43 0.95
CA LYS A 317 11.76 27.51 2.13
C LYS A 317 11.66 28.86 2.82
N TRP A 318 12.01 28.89 4.10
CA TRP A 318 12.05 30.13 4.89
C TRP A 318 13.04 29.99 6.05
N THR A 319 13.44 31.13 6.62
CA THR A 319 14.48 31.20 7.65
C THR A 319 13.94 30.96 9.06
N GLY A 320 12.69 31.34 9.33
CA GLY A 320 12.09 31.19 10.65
C GLY A 320 10.61 31.56 10.73
N PRO A 321 9.96 31.37 11.89
CA PRO A 321 8.61 31.87 12.11
C PRO A 321 8.52 33.38 11.89
N GLY A 322 7.40 33.86 11.35
CA GLY A 322 7.14 35.31 11.16
C GLY A 322 7.81 35.95 9.94
N VAL A 323 8.58 35.20 9.14
CA VAL A 323 9.15 35.69 7.88
C VAL A 323 8.43 35.11 6.65
N SER A 324 8.60 35.76 5.50
CA SER A 324 8.02 35.29 4.24
C SER A 324 8.68 34.01 3.74
N LYS A 325 7.89 33.21 3.01
CA LYS A 325 8.38 32.03 2.31
C LYS A 325 8.91 32.39 0.93
N VAL A 326 9.98 31.73 0.53
CA VAL A 326 10.58 31.83 -0.80
C VAL A 326 10.30 30.56 -1.56
N LYS A 327 9.76 30.69 -2.78
CA LYS A 327 9.57 29.57 -3.70
C LYS A 327 10.93 29.02 -4.12
N ILE A 328 11.09 27.71 -4.00
CA ILE A 328 12.24 26.99 -4.56
C ILE A 328 11.94 26.66 -6.03
N THR A 329 10.85 25.93 -6.28
CA THR A 329 10.38 25.53 -7.61
C THR A 329 8.93 25.05 -7.52
N GLU A 330 8.32 24.77 -8.67
CA GLU A 330 7.05 24.07 -8.83
C GLU A 330 7.12 23.13 -10.04
N GLY A 331 6.16 22.23 -10.16
CA GLY A 331 6.03 21.31 -11.28
C GLY A 331 4.76 20.47 -11.15
N ASP A 332 4.68 19.36 -11.88
CA ASP A 332 3.41 18.64 -12.06
C ASP A 332 3.19 17.53 -11.01
N ARG A 333 4.07 16.54 -10.98
CA ARG A 333 3.93 15.27 -10.24
C ARG A 333 5.24 14.93 -9.55
N SER A 334 5.36 15.39 -8.30
CA SER A 334 6.52 15.08 -7.47
C SER A 334 6.70 13.56 -7.33
N GLN A 335 7.97 13.13 -7.31
CA GLN A 335 8.38 11.77 -6.97
C GLN A 335 8.05 11.38 -5.52
N GLY A 336 7.54 12.28 -4.68
CA GLY A 336 6.96 11.94 -3.39
C GLY A 336 7.95 11.50 -2.32
N TRP A 337 9.11 12.16 -2.26
CA TRP A 337 10.11 11.89 -1.22
C TRP A 337 10.78 13.16 -0.70
N ALA A 338 11.34 13.07 0.50
CA ALA A 338 12.14 14.10 1.13
C ALA A 338 13.29 13.48 1.94
N GLU A 339 14.34 14.24 2.17
CA GLU A 339 15.45 13.83 3.03
C GLU A 339 15.85 14.96 3.97
N LEU A 340 16.23 14.59 5.20
CA LEU A 340 16.88 15.47 6.15
C LEU A 340 18.14 14.78 6.69
N SER A 341 19.29 15.46 6.62
CA SER A 341 20.59 14.93 7.05
C SER A 341 21.52 16.03 7.55
N ASP A 342 22.63 15.64 8.19
CA ASP A 342 23.76 16.53 8.55
C ASP A 342 25.05 16.21 7.78
N GLY A 343 24.94 15.39 6.72
CA GLY A 343 26.08 14.91 5.93
C GLY A 343 26.81 13.70 6.54
N GLU A 344 26.57 13.37 7.81
CA GLU A 344 27.05 12.14 8.44
C GLU A 344 25.94 11.12 8.65
N ILE A 345 24.76 11.58 9.07
CA ILE A 345 23.57 10.76 9.27
C ILE A 345 22.33 11.45 8.71
N GLY A 346 21.30 10.67 8.42
CA GLY A 346 20.03 11.21 7.95
C GLY A 346 18.96 10.16 7.75
N CYS A 347 17.80 10.62 7.30
CA CYS A 347 16.70 9.78 6.87
C CYS A 347 16.09 10.36 5.59
N ALA A 348 15.90 9.51 4.58
CA ALA A 348 15.00 9.80 3.48
C ALA A 348 13.65 9.13 3.75
N ALA A 349 12.57 9.87 3.53
CA ALA A 349 11.21 9.37 3.58
C ALA A 349 10.59 9.43 2.18
N ALA A 350 9.86 8.39 1.79
CA ALA A 350 9.08 8.36 0.56
C ALA A 350 7.66 7.88 0.86
N VAL A 351 6.68 8.38 0.10
CA VAL A 351 5.27 7.97 0.22
C VAL A 351 4.82 7.42 -1.12
N ARG A 352 4.24 6.22 -1.11
CA ARG A 352 3.70 5.63 -2.33
C ARG A 352 2.44 6.37 -2.74
N ASN A 353 2.24 6.49 -4.06
CA ASN A 353 1.07 7.14 -4.65
C ASN A 353 0.93 8.61 -4.21
N PHE A 354 2.06 9.32 -4.07
CA PHE A 354 2.09 10.66 -3.47
C PHE A 354 1.19 11.68 -4.19
N TRP A 355 1.27 11.78 -5.52
CA TRP A 355 0.43 12.70 -6.29
C TRP A 355 -0.93 12.11 -6.65
N GLN A 356 -1.01 10.79 -6.77
CA GLN A 356 -2.26 10.07 -7.01
C GLN A 356 -3.20 10.22 -5.81
N GLU A 357 -2.68 10.19 -4.57
CA GLU A 357 -3.45 10.34 -3.33
C GLU A 357 -3.33 11.75 -2.74
N HIS A 358 -3.22 12.78 -3.58
CA HIS A 358 -3.14 14.17 -3.10
C HIS A 358 -4.36 14.54 -2.19
N PRO A 359 -4.23 15.52 -1.29
CA PRO A 359 -3.03 16.29 -0.99
C PRO A 359 -2.02 15.48 -0.16
N LYS A 360 -0.73 15.69 -0.44
CA LYS A 360 0.39 15.11 0.30
C LYS A 360 1.53 16.11 0.41
N GLY A 361 2.40 15.94 1.40
CA GLY A 361 3.48 16.89 1.62
C GLY A 361 4.58 16.40 2.54
N PHE A 362 5.71 17.11 2.50
CA PHE A 362 6.78 16.98 3.47
C PHE A 362 7.10 18.36 4.04
N ASP A 363 7.25 18.44 5.36
CA ASP A 363 7.73 19.64 6.05
C ASP A 363 9.08 19.32 6.72
N ILE A 364 10.00 20.28 6.66
CA ILE A 364 11.30 20.24 7.29
C ILE A 364 11.35 21.33 8.36
N ASP A 365 11.66 20.94 9.60
CA ASP A 365 12.12 21.82 10.67
C ASP A 365 13.57 21.43 10.96
N ALA A 366 14.51 22.01 10.21
CA ALA A 366 15.92 21.71 10.33
C ALA A 366 16.51 22.30 11.60
N GLU A 367 15.85 23.26 12.27
CA GLU A 367 16.25 23.76 13.58
C GLU A 367 16.10 22.66 14.65
N LYS A 368 14.94 22.00 14.67
CA LYS A 368 14.64 20.88 15.58
C LYS A 368 15.09 19.53 15.04
N GLY A 369 15.52 19.45 13.78
CA GLY A 369 15.92 18.19 13.15
C GLY A 369 14.74 17.26 12.87
N VAL A 370 13.58 17.80 12.50
CA VAL A 370 12.36 17.01 12.24
C VAL A 370 12.06 17.00 10.74
N LEU A 371 11.91 15.79 10.19
CA LEU A 371 11.28 15.55 8.90
C LEU A 371 9.85 15.06 9.15
N ARG A 372 8.86 15.77 8.63
CA ARG A 372 7.44 15.42 8.74
C ARG A 372 6.91 14.91 7.41
N VAL A 373 6.24 13.77 7.44
CA VAL A 373 5.42 13.24 6.36
C VAL A 373 3.98 13.66 6.59
N GLY A 374 3.43 14.51 5.73
CA GLY A 374 2.03 14.91 5.73
C GLY A 374 1.21 14.01 4.81
N LEU A 375 0.43 13.10 5.40
CA LEU A 375 -0.53 12.26 4.69
C LEU A 375 -1.85 13.01 4.40
N TRP A 376 -2.13 14.01 5.22
CA TRP A 376 -2.93 15.18 4.88
C TRP A 376 -2.18 16.39 5.45
N PRO A 377 -1.50 17.21 4.64
CA PRO A 377 -0.73 18.35 5.13
C PRO A 377 -1.63 19.42 5.75
N GLU A 378 -1.17 20.10 6.80
CA GLU A 378 -1.96 21.19 7.40
C GLU A 378 -2.23 22.35 6.44
N ALA A 379 -1.39 22.50 5.42
CA ALA A 379 -1.58 23.50 4.37
C ALA A 379 -2.75 23.18 3.43
N ALA A 380 -3.29 21.95 3.45
CA ALA A 380 -4.41 21.56 2.62
C ALA A 380 -5.77 22.06 3.13
N GLY A 381 -5.82 22.57 4.37
CA GLY A 381 -7.08 22.95 5.02
C GLY A 381 -7.81 21.76 5.65
N PRO A 382 -9.03 21.97 6.17
CA PRO A 382 -9.82 20.90 6.76
C PRO A 382 -10.24 19.86 5.72
N LEU A 383 -10.02 18.58 6.02
CA LEU A 383 -10.66 17.46 5.34
C LEU A 383 -12.14 17.44 5.72
N ASP A 384 -13.00 17.72 4.74
CA ASP A 384 -14.45 17.64 4.88
C ASP A 384 -14.93 16.23 4.53
N LEU A 385 -15.56 15.56 5.48
CA LEU A 385 -16.11 14.21 5.33
C LEU A 385 -17.63 14.19 5.43
N ARG A 386 -18.27 15.36 5.46
CA ARG A 386 -19.74 15.47 5.44
C ARG A 386 -20.27 14.85 4.16
N ARG A 387 -21.56 14.54 4.16
CA ARG A 387 -22.26 14.20 2.92
C ARG A 387 -22.48 15.47 2.11
N TYR A 388 -22.46 15.34 0.79
CA TYR A 388 -22.68 16.42 -0.17
C TYR A 388 -24.02 17.16 0.00
N ASP A 389 -25.07 16.47 0.47
CA ASP A 389 -26.38 17.04 0.79
C ASP A 389 -27.03 16.28 1.96
N TYR A 390 -27.91 16.94 2.71
CA TYR A 390 -28.76 16.33 3.74
C TYR A 390 -30.02 15.68 3.15
N ARG A 391 -30.40 15.99 1.91
CA ARG A 391 -31.57 15.40 1.23
C ARG A 391 -31.19 14.16 0.44
N ILE A 392 -32.13 13.23 0.33
CA ILE A 392 -32.01 12.05 -0.53
C ILE A 392 -32.84 12.28 -1.79
N TYR A 393 -32.23 12.08 -2.96
CA TYR A 393 -32.86 12.36 -4.25
C TYR A 393 -33.04 11.06 -5.05
N GLN A 394 -34.22 10.43 -4.94
CA GLN A 394 -34.51 9.18 -5.64
C GLN A 394 -34.35 9.28 -7.18
N GLY A 395 -34.58 10.47 -7.73
CA GLY A 395 -34.42 10.74 -9.17
C GLY A 395 -33.00 10.59 -9.71
N CYS A 396 -31.97 10.71 -8.87
CA CYS A 396 -30.57 10.47 -9.25
C CYS A 396 -30.04 9.13 -8.72
N TYR A 397 -30.92 8.14 -8.57
CA TYR A 397 -30.58 6.78 -8.15
C TYR A 397 -29.90 6.70 -6.77
N ASP A 398 -30.09 7.71 -5.92
CA ASP A 398 -29.72 7.73 -4.51
C ASP A 398 -30.75 6.90 -3.72
N SER A 399 -30.30 5.86 -3.01
CA SER A 399 -31.23 4.94 -2.37
C SER A 399 -31.81 5.55 -1.08
N GLY A 400 -33.13 5.43 -0.94
CA GLY A 400 -33.92 6.14 0.07
C GLY A 400 -34.69 5.24 1.02
N ASN A 401 -34.16 4.06 1.35
CA ASN A 401 -34.80 3.17 2.33
C ASN A 401 -34.97 3.83 3.72
N ALA A 402 -34.33 4.99 3.97
CA ALA A 402 -34.38 5.75 5.21
C ALA A 402 -35.23 7.04 5.18
N GLY A 403 -35.94 7.34 4.08
CA GLY A 403 -36.77 8.56 3.92
C GLY A 403 -36.08 9.69 3.13
N PRO A 404 -36.65 10.92 3.10
CA PRO A 404 -36.16 12.01 2.26
C PRO A 404 -34.92 12.74 2.81
N VAL A 405 -34.49 12.41 4.03
CA VAL A 405 -33.38 13.05 4.74
C VAL A 405 -32.32 12.02 5.07
N PHE A 406 -31.06 12.34 4.79
CA PHE A 406 -29.92 11.50 5.10
C PHE A 406 -29.77 11.33 6.61
N PRO A 407 -29.71 10.09 7.14
CA PRO A 407 -29.77 9.92 8.57
C PRO A 407 -28.49 10.40 9.28
N PRO A 408 -28.60 11.05 10.44
CA PRO A 408 -27.48 11.72 11.11
C PRO A 408 -26.42 10.77 11.68
N ASP A 409 -26.72 9.48 11.79
CA ASP A 409 -25.77 8.46 12.23
C ASP A 409 -25.00 7.80 11.06
N TYR A 410 -25.31 8.14 9.80
CA TYR A 410 -24.63 7.67 8.58
C TYR A 410 -23.43 8.57 8.22
N GLY A 411 -22.76 8.26 7.11
CA GLY A 411 -21.64 9.03 6.56
C GLY A 411 -20.29 8.35 6.75
N ALA A 412 -19.21 9.14 6.80
CA ALA A 412 -17.83 8.65 6.80
C ALA A 412 -17.35 7.98 8.11
N THR A 413 -18.15 7.99 9.18
CA THR A 413 -17.74 7.44 10.48
C THR A 413 -17.43 5.95 10.36
N GLY A 414 -16.15 5.59 10.49
CA GLY A 414 -15.66 4.22 10.44
C GLY A 414 -14.96 3.84 9.14
N ILE A 415 -14.92 4.70 8.11
CA ILE A 415 -14.07 4.47 6.93
C ILE A 415 -12.59 4.52 7.32
N ALA A 416 -11.74 3.96 6.50
CA ALA A 416 -10.29 3.99 6.68
C ALA A 416 -9.57 4.59 5.48
N LYS A 417 -8.27 4.87 5.67
CA LYS A 417 -7.33 5.09 4.58
C LYS A 417 -5.96 4.57 4.95
N THR A 418 -5.39 3.76 4.07
CA THR A 418 -4.06 3.15 4.21
C THR A 418 -3.05 3.87 3.32
N HIS A 419 -1.87 4.15 3.88
CA HIS A 419 -0.74 4.74 3.18
C HIS A 419 0.51 3.88 3.36
N GLU A 420 1.36 3.82 2.33
CA GLU A 420 2.65 3.13 2.39
C GLU A 420 3.77 4.18 2.42
N ILE A 421 4.64 4.10 3.43
CA ILE A 421 5.76 5.01 3.68
C ILE A 421 7.05 4.19 3.74
N SER A 422 8.12 4.65 3.11
CA SER A 422 9.47 4.08 3.27
C SER A 422 10.35 5.06 4.03
N LEU A 423 11.05 4.59 5.06
CA LEU A 423 12.05 5.33 5.82
C LEU A 423 13.41 4.67 5.63
N ASP A 424 14.33 5.36 5.00
CA ASP A 424 15.68 4.87 4.73
C ASP A 424 16.70 5.63 5.57
N PHE A 425 17.19 4.97 6.62
CA PHE A 425 18.10 5.54 7.62
C PHE A 425 19.55 5.32 7.21
N ARG A 426 20.34 6.40 7.16
CA ARG A 426 21.70 6.33 6.61
C ARG A 426 22.74 6.89 7.57
N ALA A 427 23.96 6.38 7.42
CA ALA A 427 25.16 6.90 8.04
C ALA A 427 26.36 6.77 7.09
N GLY A 428 27.25 7.77 7.06
CA GLY A 428 28.46 7.80 6.23
C GLY A 428 28.31 8.47 4.86
N LYS A 429 29.41 8.50 4.10
CA LYS A 429 29.53 9.24 2.81
C LYS A 429 28.69 8.66 1.66
N GLU A 430 28.25 7.40 1.73
CA GLU A 430 27.41 6.76 0.70
C GLU A 430 25.99 7.37 0.60
N ALA A 431 25.63 8.29 1.51
CA ALA A 431 24.28 8.86 1.62
C ALA A 431 23.81 9.77 0.46
N LYS A 432 24.70 10.27 -0.41
CA LYS A 432 24.34 11.38 -1.31
C LYS A 432 23.46 11.00 -2.51
N ASP A 433 23.52 9.80 -3.09
CA ASP A 433 22.77 9.48 -4.33
C ASP A 433 21.78 8.31 -4.23
N GLU A 434 21.67 7.67 -3.06
CA GLU A 434 20.77 6.52 -2.88
C GLU A 434 19.33 6.92 -2.51
N ALA A 435 19.10 8.12 -1.97
CA ALA A 435 17.78 8.57 -1.54
C ALA A 435 16.73 8.57 -2.66
N ALA A 436 17.02 9.28 -3.74
CA ALA A 436 16.14 9.38 -4.90
C ALA A 436 15.88 8.00 -5.53
N ARG A 437 16.91 7.15 -5.62
CA ARG A 437 16.78 5.80 -6.19
C ARG A 437 15.95 4.88 -5.28
N SER A 438 16.20 4.91 -3.97
CA SER A 438 15.44 4.13 -2.98
C SER A 438 13.96 4.51 -3.01
N ALA A 439 13.66 5.81 -3.06
CA ALA A 439 12.31 6.33 -3.22
C ALA A 439 11.66 5.92 -4.56
N LEU A 440 12.40 6.02 -5.66
CA LEU A 440 11.95 5.60 -6.99
C LEU A 440 11.57 4.11 -6.99
N PHE A 441 12.42 3.24 -6.44
CA PHE A 441 12.15 1.80 -6.37
C PHE A 441 10.98 1.46 -5.44
N PHE A 442 10.84 2.21 -4.34
CA PHE A 442 9.68 2.09 -3.46
C PHE A 442 8.36 2.47 -4.15
N ASN A 443 8.37 3.52 -4.97
CA ASN A 443 7.19 3.97 -5.72
C ASN A 443 6.89 3.13 -6.96
N HIS A 444 7.89 2.42 -7.49
CA HIS A 444 7.75 1.49 -8.61
C HIS A 444 8.19 0.07 -8.19
N PRO A 445 7.42 -0.62 -7.32
CA PRO A 445 7.80 -1.93 -6.81
C PRO A 445 7.87 -2.97 -7.93
N ALA A 446 8.94 -3.77 -7.94
CA ALA A 446 9.02 -4.90 -8.86
C ALA A 446 8.10 -6.06 -8.42
N CYS A 447 7.55 -6.79 -9.39
CA CYS A 447 6.66 -7.94 -9.19
C CYS A 447 7.12 -9.13 -10.02
N LEU A 448 7.44 -10.26 -9.37
CA LEU A 448 7.73 -11.52 -10.05
C LEU A 448 6.41 -12.20 -10.43
N ALA A 449 6.05 -12.14 -11.72
CA ALA A 449 4.83 -12.74 -12.24
C ALA A 449 5.11 -14.08 -12.95
N ALA A 450 4.19 -15.03 -12.82
CA ALA A 450 4.15 -16.22 -13.66
C ALA A 450 3.55 -15.88 -15.04
N SER A 451 3.65 -16.80 -16.01
CA SER A 451 2.97 -16.61 -17.30
C SER A 451 1.44 -16.73 -17.16
N PRO A 452 0.64 -16.05 -18.01
CA PRO A 452 -0.81 -16.27 -18.06
C PRO A 452 -1.23 -17.73 -18.19
N LYS A 453 -0.54 -18.48 -19.06
CA LYS A 453 -0.73 -19.94 -19.20
C LYS A 453 -0.59 -20.69 -17.88
N TRP A 454 0.34 -20.27 -17.01
CA TRP A 454 0.52 -20.86 -15.69
C TRP A 454 -0.64 -20.50 -14.76
N TYR A 455 -0.97 -19.21 -14.61
CA TYR A 455 -2.07 -18.73 -13.77
C TYR A 455 -3.36 -19.50 -14.08
N CYS A 456 -3.76 -19.53 -15.34
CA CYS A 456 -4.95 -20.23 -15.83
C CYS A 456 -4.88 -21.76 -15.59
N ALA A 457 -3.76 -22.41 -15.92
CA ALA A 457 -3.62 -23.86 -15.77
C ALA A 457 -3.68 -24.35 -14.32
N THR A 458 -3.41 -23.50 -13.33
CA THR A 458 -3.49 -23.88 -11.91
C THR A 458 -4.91 -24.09 -11.41
N ARG A 459 -5.90 -23.49 -12.08
CA ARG A 459 -7.30 -23.38 -11.63
C ARG A 459 -7.48 -22.71 -10.25
N ALA A 460 -6.43 -22.12 -9.69
CA ALA A 460 -6.47 -21.47 -8.37
C ALA A 460 -7.34 -20.20 -8.34
N ILE A 461 -7.64 -19.65 -9.51
CA ILE A 461 -8.41 -18.44 -9.78
C ILE A 461 -9.75 -18.73 -10.49
N GLY A 462 -10.15 -19.99 -10.57
CA GLY A 462 -11.28 -20.45 -11.40
C GLY A 462 -10.81 -21.08 -12.71
N ASP A 463 -11.75 -21.66 -13.47
CA ASP A 463 -11.48 -22.30 -14.76
C ASP A 463 -11.55 -21.25 -15.89
N ILE A 464 -10.49 -20.47 -16.02
CA ILE A 464 -10.37 -19.42 -17.04
C ILE A 464 -9.28 -19.77 -18.05
N LEU A 465 -9.43 -19.30 -19.30
CA LEU A 465 -8.42 -19.46 -20.35
C LEU A 465 -7.43 -18.29 -20.34
N PRO A 466 -6.16 -18.47 -20.77
CA PRO A 466 -5.30 -17.34 -21.10
C PRO A 466 -5.82 -16.59 -22.35
N ARG A 467 -5.38 -15.35 -22.57
CA ARG A 467 -5.68 -14.59 -23.79
C ARG A 467 -5.24 -15.36 -25.04
N ASP A 468 -6.14 -15.53 -26.01
CA ASP A 468 -5.92 -16.30 -27.25
C ASP A 468 -6.53 -15.58 -28.46
N THR A 469 -5.75 -14.69 -29.08
CA THR A 469 -6.15 -13.93 -30.27
C THR A 469 -6.23 -14.76 -31.54
N ARG A 470 -5.77 -16.01 -31.53
CA ARG A 470 -5.91 -16.90 -32.69
C ARG A 470 -7.29 -17.53 -32.71
N ARG A 471 -7.78 -17.95 -31.54
CA ARG A 471 -9.08 -18.59 -31.40
C ARG A 471 -10.23 -17.58 -31.25
N PHE A 472 -10.00 -16.46 -30.55
CA PHE A 472 -11.03 -15.48 -30.20
C PHE A 472 -10.61 -14.04 -30.55
N PRO A 473 -10.22 -13.74 -31.81
CA PRO A 473 -9.64 -12.44 -32.16
C PRO A 473 -10.54 -11.24 -31.86
N ARG A 474 -11.87 -11.37 -32.04
CA ARG A 474 -12.82 -10.27 -31.83
C ARG A 474 -13.09 -10.02 -30.36
N GLU A 475 -13.29 -11.09 -29.59
CA GLU A 475 -13.58 -11.03 -28.16
C GLU A 475 -12.37 -10.50 -27.39
N GLU A 476 -11.15 -10.96 -27.71
CA GLU A 476 -9.95 -10.45 -27.06
C GLU A 476 -9.72 -8.97 -27.39
N ALA A 477 -9.99 -8.53 -28.63
CA ALA A 477 -9.91 -7.12 -29.00
C ALA A 477 -10.93 -6.26 -28.22
N ALA A 478 -12.17 -6.74 -28.06
CA ALA A 478 -13.19 -6.04 -27.28
C ALA A 478 -12.82 -5.95 -25.79
N PHE A 479 -12.32 -7.05 -25.20
CA PHE A 479 -11.88 -7.07 -23.81
C PHE A 479 -10.66 -6.18 -23.55
N ASP A 480 -9.67 -6.21 -24.45
CA ASP A 480 -8.51 -5.33 -24.38
C ASP A 480 -8.93 -3.86 -24.49
N ALA A 481 -9.82 -3.52 -25.44
CA ALA A 481 -10.31 -2.16 -25.64
C ALA A 481 -11.08 -1.62 -24.42
N PHE A 482 -12.01 -2.40 -23.88
CA PHE A 482 -12.77 -2.00 -22.69
C PHE A 482 -11.88 -1.85 -21.46
N THR A 483 -10.95 -2.79 -21.23
CA THR A 483 -10.04 -2.69 -20.07
C THR A 483 -9.07 -1.53 -20.22
N ASP A 484 -8.56 -1.29 -21.44
CA ASP A 484 -7.72 -0.14 -21.73
C ASP A 484 -8.46 1.18 -21.54
N PHE A 485 -9.73 1.25 -21.93
CA PHE A 485 -10.58 2.41 -21.67
C PHE A 485 -10.63 2.69 -20.17
N VAL A 486 -11.05 1.73 -19.34
CA VAL A 486 -11.14 1.91 -17.87
C VAL A 486 -9.81 2.35 -17.24
N VAL A 487 -8.70 1.73 -17.63
CA VAL A 487 -7.37 2.03 -17.06
C VAL A 487 -6.87 3.42 -17.48
N ARG A 488 -7.14 3.84 -18.73
CA ARG A 488 -6.73 5.16 -19.23
C ARG A 488 -7.66 6.27 -18.73
N GLU A 489 -8.94 5.98 -18.58
CA GLU A 489 -9.96 6.96 -18.19
C GLU A 489 -9.64 7.60 -16.83
N ARG A 490 -9.10 6.83 -15.88
CA ARG A 490 -8.56 7.35 -14.62
C ARG A 490 -7.67 8.58 -14.81
N ASP A 491 -6.76 8.51 -15.78
CA ASP A 491 -5.78 9.58 -16.03
C ASP A 491 -6.39 10.75 -16.79
N LEU A 492 -7.39 10.49 -17.65
CA LEU A 492 -8.15 11.48 -18.45
C LEU A 492 -9.12 12.27 -17.56
N SER A 493 -9.95 11.58 -16.78
CA SER A 493 -10.94 12.16 -15.87
C SER A 493 -10.36 12.59 -14.52
N ARG A 494 -9.05 12.37 -14.30
CA ARG A 494 -8.33 12.74 -13.07
C ARG A 494 -8.93 12.13 -11.81
N TRP A 495 -9.29 10.85 -11.84
CA TRP A 495 -9.74 10.09 -10.67
C TRP A 495 -8.59 9.80 -9.71
N TYR A 496 -8.13 10.87 -9.08
CA TYR A 496 -7.05 10.95 -8.12
C TYR A 496 -7.53 11.76 -6.93
N GLY A 497 -6.96 11.50 -5.78
CA GLY A 497 -7.37 12.10 -4.53
C GLY A 497 -7.13 11.10 -3.41
N MET A 498 -6.91 11.58 -2.19
CA MET A 498 -6.63 10.71 -1.06
C MET A 498 -7.74 9.68 -0.85
N LEU A 499 -8.99 10.09 -1.02
CA LEU A 499 -10.14 9.23 -0.82
C LEU A 499 -10.65 8.61 -2.12
N ASP A 500 -10.29 9.15 -3.29
CA ASP A 500 -10.89 8.76 -4.57
C ASP A 500 -9.99 7.82 -5.39
N TYR A 501 -8.66 7.95 -5.26
CA TYR A 501 -7.74 7.21 -6.10
C TYR A 501 -7.87 5.69 -5.92
N GLY A 502 -8.28 5.05 -7.01
CA GLY A 502 -8.49 3.63 -7.13
C GLY A 502 -9.90 3.30 -7.60
N ASP A 503 -10.89 4.16 -7.31
CA ASP A 503 -12.25 3.97 -7.81
C ASP A 503 -12.44 4.50 -9.24
N ILE A 504 -13.60 4.17 -9.82
CA ILE A 504 -14.06 4.67 -11.12
C ILE A 504 -15.49 5.20 -11.01
N GLN A 505 -15.95 5.96 -11.99
CA GLN A 505 -17.36 6.38 -12.03
C GLN A 505 -18.27 5.37 -12.72
N HIS A 506 -19.56 5.42 -12.37
CA HIS A 506 -20.57 4.44 -12.73
C HIS A 506 -21.22 4.73 -14.08
N SER A 507 -21.74 5.94 -14.30
CA SER A 507 -22.45 6.31 -15.54
C SER A 507 -21.83 7.53 -16.23
N TYR A 508 -22.03 7.58 -17.54
CA TYR A 508 -21.64 8.70 -18.39
C TYR A 508 -22.89 9.44 -18.89
N ASP A 509 -22.87 10.77 -18.82
CA ASP A 509 -23.85 11.65 -19.42
C ASP A 509 -23.33 12.09 -20.80
N HIS A 510 -24.02 11.64 -21.84
CA HIS A 510 -23.67 11.96 -23.23
C HIS A 510 -24.05 13.38 -23.66
N GLU A 511 -25.01 14.01 -22.99
CA GLU A 511 -25.39 15.40 -23.28
C GLU A 511 -24.39 16.37 -22.64
N ARG A 512 -23.96 16.08 -21.41
CA ARG A 512 -22.92 16.86 -20.70
C ARG A 512 -21.50 16.54 -21.14
N ASP A 513 -21.31 15.43 -21.84
CA ASP A 513 -20.01 14.86 -22.19
C ASP A 513 -19.09 14.72 -20.97
N SER A 514 -19.62 14.12 -19.90
CA SER A 514 -18.86 13.84 -18.71
C SER A 514 -19.43 12.65 -17.93
N TRP A 515 -18.64 12.09 -17.03
CA TRP A 515 -19.19 11.18 -16.03
C TRP A 515 -20.20 11.89 -15.12
N CYS A 516 -21.15 11.13 -14.56
CA CYS A 516 -22.23 11.61 -13.69
C CYS A 516 -21.76 11.88 -12.25
N PHE A 517 -20.67 12.65 -12.08
CA PHE A 517 -19.95 12.79 -10.80
C PHE A 517 -20.75 13.43 -9.65
N ASP A 518 -21.85 14.09 -9.96
CA ASP A 518 -22.71 14.86 -9.07
C ASP A 518 -24.15 14.31 -8.99
N GLU A 519 -24.44 13.18 -9.63
CA GLU A 519 -25.79 12.61 -9.72
C GLU A 519 -25.96 11.35 -8.87
N GLY A 520 -26.08 11.51 -7.56
CA GLY A 520 -26.44 10.43 -6.63
C GLY A 520 -25.68 9.13 -6.91
N GLY A 521 -26.43 8.06 -7.20
CA GLY A 521 -25.89 6.73 -7.47
C GLY A 521 -25.10 6.59 -8.78
N TYR A 522 -25.07 7.59 -9.66
CA TYR A 522 -24.37 7.49 -10.94
C TYR A 522 -22.90 7.94 -10.90
N ALA A 523 -22.45 8.47 -9.76
CA ALA A 523 -21.09 8.95 -9.54
C ALA A 523 -20.10 7.80 -9.25
N TRP A 524 -19.47 7.73 -8.07
CA TRP A 524 -18.48 6.69 -7.76
C TRP A 524 -19.09 5.29 -7.71
N ILE A 525 -18.45 4.31 -8.36
CA ILE A 525 -19.02 2.97 -8.56
C ILE A 525 -18.96 2.10 -7.31
N ASN A 526 -18.08 2.36 -6.34
CA ASN A 526 -17.94 1.60 -5.09
C ASN A 526 -18.02 0.06 -5.29
N SER A 527 -17.31 -0.47 -6.28
CA SER A 527 -17.31 -1.91 -6.63
C SER A 527 -18.67 -2.50 -7.10
N GLU A 528 -19.65 -1.69 -7.50
CA GLU A 528 -20.86 -2.16 -8.18
C GLU A 528 -20.49 -2.89 -9.47
N GLY A 529 -20.97 -4.12 -9.64
CA GLY A 529 -20.58 -4.97 -10.78
C GLY A 529 -19.16 -5.57 -10.69
N LEU A 530 -18.47 -5.41 -9.55
CA LEU A 530 -17.15 -6.01 -9.25
C LEU A 530 -16.06 -5.73 -10.30
N PRO A 531 -15.87 -4.48 -10.75
CA PRO A 531 -14.89 -4.12 -11.78
C PRO A 531 -13.45 -4.50 -11.37
N GLU A 532 -13.16 -4.66 -10.08
CA GLU A 532 -11.82 -5.01 -9.61
C GLU A 532 -11.53 -6.48 -9.88
N GLN A 533 -12.57 -7.33 -9.84
CA GLN A 533 -12.44 -8.73 -10.24
C GLN A 533 -12.18 -8.85 -11.73
N TRP A 534 -12.88 -8.05 -12.53
CA TRP A 534 -12.60 -7.93 -13.97
C TRP A 534 -11.13 -7.60 -14.23
N LEU A 535 -10.57 -6.58 -13.56
CA LEU A 535 -9.18 -6.19 -13.73
C LEU A 535 -8.18 -7.30 -13.33
N TYR A 536 -8.42 -8.02 -12.22
CA TYR A 536 -7.58 -9.17 -11.87
C TYR A 536 -7.65 -10.29 -12.91
N LEU A 537 -8.85 -10.61 -13.40
CA LEU A 537 -9.02 -11.63 -14.44
C LEU A 537 -8.30 -11.21 -15.72
N ALA A 538 -8.42 -9.95 -16.13
CA ALA A 538 -7.68 -9.39 -17.26
C ALA A 538 -6.16 -9.53 -17.05
N PHE A 539 -5.62 -9.23 -15.85
CA PHE A 539 -4.22 -9.48 -15.53
C PHE A 539 -3.85 -10.96 -15.65
N PHE A 540 -4.61 -11.88 -15.06
CA PHE A 540 -4.27 -13.31 -15.12
C PHE A 540 -4.27 -13.87 -16.56
N ARG A 541 -5.13 -13.34 -17.43
CA ARG A 541 -5.24 -13.74 -18.83
C ARG A 541 -4.14 -13.16 -19.72
N THR A 542 -3.66 -11.95 -19.43
CA THR A 542 -2.75 -11.18 -20.30
C THR A 542 -1.33 -11.06 -19.75
N GLY A 543 -1.17 -11.04 -18.43
CA GLY A 543 0.07 -10.76 -17.71
C GLY A 543 0.44 -9.28 -17.69
N ARG A 544 -0.49 -8.38 -18.00
CA ARG A 544 -0.30 -6.92 -18.06
C ARG A 544 -0.26 -6.29 -16.66
N LEU A 545 0.87 -5.67 -16.32
CA LEU A 545 1.11 -5.14 -14.97
C LEU A 545 0.35 -3.85 -14.66
N ASP A 546 -0.04 -3.09 -15.67
CA ASP A 546 -0.93 -1.94 -15.52
C ASP A 546 -2.36 -2.35 -15.17
N TYR A 547 -2.87 -3.45 -15.73
CA TYR A 547 -4.15 -4.04 -15.27
C TYR A 547 -4.07 -4.50 -13.81
N LEU A 548 -2.92 -5.08 -13.41
CA LEU A 548 -2.69 -5.46 -12.02
C LEU A 548 -2.60 -4.26 -11.09
N GLU A 549 -1.95 -3.18 -11.53
CA GLU A 549 -1.84 -1.93 -10.76
C GLU A 549 -3.23 -1.32 -10.53
N ALA A 550 -4.05 -1.20 -11.58
CA ALA A 550 -5.43 -0.74 -11.46
C ALA A 550 -6.27 -1.63 -10.53
N ALA A 551 -6.14 -2.97 -10.64
CA ALA A 551 -6.83 -3.90 -9.74
C ALA A 551 -6.40 -3.72 -8.27
N HIS A 552 -5.11 -3.51 -8.03
CA HIS A 552 -4.57 -3.24 -6.70
C HIS A 552 -5.08 -1.90 -6.16
N ALA A 553 -5.05 -0.83 -6.96
CA ALA A 553 -5.54 0.48 -6.57
C ALA A 553 -7.01 0.43 -6.17
N MET A 554 -7.87 -0.17 -7.00
CA MET A 554 -9.31 -0.27 -6.70
C MET A 554 -9.61 -1.18 -5.51
N THR A 555 -8.88 -2.28 -5.33
CA THR A 555 -9.04 -3.12 -4.13
C THR A 555 -8.62 -2.37 -2.86
N ARG A 556 -7.59 -1.52 -2.95
CA ARG A 556 -7.10 -0.70 -1.82
C ARG A 556 -8.06 0.43 -1.49
N HIS A 557 -8.65 1.06 -2.51
CA HIS A 557 -9.72 2.03 -2.36
C HIS A 557 -10.92 1.41 -1.66
N ASN A 558 -11.49 0.34 -2.24
CA ASN A 558 -12.70 -0.27 -1.72
C ASN A 558 -12.54 -0.81 -0.30
N ARG A 559 -11.43 -1.49 -0.01
CA ARG A 559 -11.19 -2.06 1.33
C ARG A 559 -10.98 -1.01 2.42
N ASP A 560 -10.76 0.26 2.04
CA ASP A 560 -10.45 1.36 2.94
C ASP A 560 -11.63 2.35 3.02
N VAL A 561 -12.02 2.95 1.89
CA VAL A 561 -12.89 4.13 1.82
C VAL A 561 -14.36 3.74 1.65
N ASP A 562 -14.66 2.76 0.80
CA ASP A 562 -16.04 2.30 0.56
C ASP A 562 -16.57 1.40 1.68
N MET A 563 -15.70 1.02 2.63
CA MET A 563 -15.98 0.07 3.70
C MET A 563 -15.89 0.70 5.08
N TYR A 564 -16.57 0.07 6.04
CA TYR A 564 -16.53 0.46 7.45
C TYR A 564 -15.73 -0.53 8.29
N HIS A 565 -14.87 -0.01 9.17
CA HIS A 565 -13.96 -0.78 10.04
C HIS A 565 -14.27 -0.60 11.54
N LEU A 566 -15.23 0.26 11.86
CA LEU A 566 -15.74 0.56 13.21
C LEU A 566 -17.26 0.65 13.22
N GLY A 567 -17.82 0.70 14.43
CA GLY A 567 -19.25 0.92 14.62
C GLY A 567 -20.12 -0.26 14.17
N ARG A 568 -21.42 0.00 14.04
CA ARG A 568 -22.43 -1.02 13.72
C ARG A 568 -22.28 -1.60 12.31
N TRP A 569 -21.69 -0.84 11.39
CA TRP A 569 -21.47 -1.24 10.00
C TRP A 569 -20.11 -1.87 9.75
N LYS A 570 -19.32 -2.16 10.78
CA LYS A 570 -18.03 -2.82 10.60
C LYS A 570 -18.16 -4.08 9.72
N GLY A 571 -17.43 -4.11 8.61
CA GLY A 571 -17.43 -5.18 7.60
C GLY A 571 -18.45 -5.03 6.47
N TYR A 572 -19.27 -3.97 6.47
CA TYR A 572 -20.16 -3.58 5.36
C TYR A 572 -19.47 -2.53 4.50
N GLY A 573 -19.97 -2.32 3.28
CA GLY A 573 -19.61 -1.16 2.46
C GLY A 573 -20.84 -0.32 2.10
N THR A 574 -20.60 0.80 1.42
CA THR A 574 -21.66 1.71 0.96
C THR A 574 -21.84 1.58 -0.54
N ARG A 575 -23.10 1.48 -0.99
CA ARG A 575 -23.45 1.52 -2.41
C ARG A 575 -22.92 2.78 -3.11
N HIS A 576 -22.69 2.67 -4.42
CA HIS A 576 -22.24 3.74 -5.32
C HIS A 576 -23.00 5.07 -5.13
N ASN A 577 -22.26 6.19 -5.07
CA ASN A 577 -22.80 7.52 -4.77
C ASN A 577 -21.80 8.67 -5.08
N VAL A 578 -22.21 9.93 -4.90
CA VAL A 578 -21.35 11.14 -5.06
C VAL A 578 -20.20 11.17 -4.06
N ASN A 579 -20.48 10.86 -2.79
CA ASN A 579 -19.41 10.54 -1.83
C ASN A 579 -19.36 9.03 -1.65
N HIS A 580 -18.18 8.45 -1.44
CA HIS A 580 -18.01 7.02 -1.22
C HIS A 580 -18.82 6.43 -0.04
N TRP A 581 -19.34 7.28 0.86
CA TRP A 581 -20.19 6.91 2.00
C TRP A 581 -21.62 7.51 1.92
N GLY A 582 -21.98 8.11 0.79
CA GLY A 582 -23.14 8.98 0.61
C GLY A 582 -24.49 8.27 0.43
N ASP A 583 -24.49 6.98 0.06
CA ASP A 583 -25.74 6.21 -0.09
C ASP A 583 -26.22 5.62 1.25
N THR A 584 -27.52 5.37 1.39
CA THR A 584 -28.07 4.76 2.62
C THR A 584 -27.98 3.22 2.64
N ASP A 585 -27.77 2.58 1.49
CA ASP A 585 -27.61 1.13 1.46
C ASP A 585 -26.21 0.73 1.91
N LYS A 586 -26.13 0.26 3.16
CA LYS A 586 -24.92 -0.31 3.77
C LYS A 586 -24.94 -1.81 3.62
N GLU A 587 -24.28 -2.31 2.58
CA GLU A 587 -24.41 -3.69 2.10
C GLU A 587 -23.07 -4.42 2.07
N TRP A 588 -23.11 -5.73 2.27
CA TRP A 588 -21.92 -6.56 2.18
C TRP A 588 -21.47 -6.85 0.75
N ARG A 589 -22.30 -6.57 -0.26
CA ARG A 589 -21.96 -6.87 -1.67
C ARG A 589 -20.84 -5.96 -2.14
N ILE A 590 -20.75 -4.77 -1.53
CA ILE A 590 -19.66 -3.81 -1.67
C ILE A 590 -18.41 -4.28 -0.94
N SER A 591 -18.56 -4.88 0.25
CA SER A 591 -17.41 -5.37 1.04
C SER A 591 -16.90 -6.75 0.62
N MET A 592 -17.51 -7.35 -0.41
CA MET A 592 -17.33 -8.72 -0.87
C MET A 592 -15.85 -9.15 -0.97
N PRO A 593 -15.48 -10.36 -0.48
CA PRO A 593 -14.08 -10.67 -0.23
C PRO A 593 -13.33 -11.26 -1.43
N LEU A 594 -13.97 -11.56 -2.57
CA LEU A 594 -13.31 -12.33 -3.64
C LEU A 594 -12.09 -11.61 -4.21
N SER A 595 -12.21 -10.33 -4.58
CA SER A 595 -11.13 -9.50 -5.10
C SER A 595 -10.02 -9.25 -4.08
N LYS A 596 -10.43 -9.00 -2.82
CA LYS A 596 -9.54 -8.87 -1.66
C LYS A 596 -8.69 -10.13 -1.46
N ARG A 597 -9.23 -11.33 -1.70
CA ARG A 597 -8.42 -12.58 -1.67
C ARG A 597 -7.31 -12.55 -2.70
N TRP A 598 -7.57 -12.12 -3.93
CA TRP A 598 -6.52 -12.05 -4.96
C TRP A 598 -5.47 -10.99 -4.63
N HIS A 599 -5.87 -9.82 -4.15
CA HIS A 599 -4.92 -8.82 -3.62
C HIS A 599 -4.03 -9.44 -2.53
N PHE A 600 -4.63 -10.07 -1.51
CA PHE A 600 -3.87 -10.72 -0.43
C PHE A 600 -2.96 -11.84 -0.95
N TYR A 601 -3.44 -12.67 -1.86
CA TYR A 601 -2.63 -13.78 -2.38
C TYR A 601 -1.44 -13.29 -3.21
N LEU A 602 -1.61 -12.22 -3.98
CA LEU A 602 -0.55 -11.66 -4.82
C LEU A 602 0.48 -10.84 -4.04
N THR A 603 0.07 -10.18 -2.95
CA THR A 603 0.90 -9.20 -2.23
C THR A 603 1.33 -9.65 -0.83
N GLY A 604 0.55 -10.54 -0.20
CA GLY A 604 0.67 -10.88 1.22
C GLY A 604 0.24 -9.76 2.16
N ASP A 605 -0.49 -8.75 1.67
CA ASP A 605 -0.87 -7.55 2.41
C ASP A 605 -1.72 -7.86 3.66
N GLY A 606 -1.19 -7.47 4.83
CA GLY A 606 -1.82 -7.80 6.10
C GLY A 606 -3.11 -7.02 6.38
N TRP A 607 -3.26 -5.80 5.87
CA TRP A 607 -4.50 -5.04 6.05
C TRP A 607 -5.65 -5.66 5.25
N THR A 608 -5.43 -6.05 4.00
CA THR A 608 -6.42 -6.82 3.23
C THR A 608 -6.82 -8.09 3.96
N ARG A 609 -5.88 -8.81 4.60
CA ARG A 609 -6.22 -9.99 5.39
C ARG A 609 -7.18 -9.65 6.53
N GLU A 610 -6.92 -8.60 7.29
CA GLU A 610 -7.85 -8.15 8.36
C GLU A 610 -9.22 -7.79 7.79
N VAL A 611 -9.27 -7.02 6.69
CA VAL A 611 -10.55 -6.65 6.06
C VAL A 611 -11.32 -7.88 5.56
N MET A 612 -10.64 -8.88 5.01
CA MET A 612 -11.28 -10.16 4.65
C MET A 612 -11.91 -10.85 5.86
N GLU A 613 -11.27 -10.80 7.03
CA GLU A 613 -11.82 -11.35 8.28
C GLU A 613 -13.05 -10.53 8.75
N GLU A 614 -13.03 -9.21 8.59
CA GLU A 614 -14.16 -8.33 8.89
C GLU A 614 -15.36 -8.63 8.01
N THR A 615 -15.17 -8.67 6.69
CA THR A 615 -16.21 -9.03 5.72
C THR A 615 -16.75 -10.43 6.00
N THR A 616 -15.88 -11.43 6.19
CA THR A 616 -16.33 -12.83 6.37
C THR A 616 -17.22 -12.99 7.61
N ARG A 617 -16.94 -12.27 8.71
CA ARG A 617 -17.79 -12.27 9.90
C ARG A 617 -19.20 -11.73 9.62
N VAL A 618 -19.29 -10.72 8.75
CA VAL A 618 -20.57 -10.15 8.32
C VAL A 618 -21.37 -11.18 7.49
N TYR A 619 -20.75 -11.85 6.53
CA TYR A 619 -21.40 -12.93 5.77
C TYR A 619 -21.85 -14.09 6.69
N GLN A 620 -21.02 -14.51 7.64
CA GLN A 620 -21.38 -15.57 8.60
C GLN A 620 -22.59 -15.20 9.47
N LYS A 621 -22.69 -13.93 9.89
CA LYS A 621 -23.81 -13.45 10.73
C LYS A 621 -25.18 -13.68 10.07
N HIS A 622 -25.27 -13.53 8.76
CA HIS A 622 -26.56 -13.63 8.06
C HIS A 622 -26.69 -14.86 7.16
N GLY A 623 -25.60 -15.53 6.77
CA GLY A 623 -25.66 -16.84 6.10
C GLY A 623 -26.36 -17.91 6.95
N VAL A 624 -26.46 -17.68 8.27
CA VAL A 624 -27.25 -18.47 9.22
C VAL A 624 -28.74 -18.09 9.21
N ARG A 625 -29.13 -16.95 8.65
CA ARG A 625 -30.51 -16.44 8.53
C ARG A 625 -30.95 -16.39 7.06
N ARG A 626 -31.24 -17.55 6.47
CA ARG A 626 -31.66 -17.68 5.06
C ARG A 626 -33.04 -17.06 4.70
N THR A 627 -33.79 -16.52 5.66
CA THR A 627 -35.23 -16.21 5.45
C THR A 627 -35.59 -14.73 5.28
N ALA A 628 -34.62 -13.81 5.22
CA ALA A 628 -34.93 -12.37 5.05
C ALA A 628 -33.82 -11.59 4.34
N LEU A 629 -33.36 -12.07 3.18
CA LEU A 629 -32.39 -11.33 2.37
C LEU A 629 -33.11 -10.59 1.25
N ALA A 630 -32.73 -9.33 1.01
CA ALA A 630 -33.16 -8.58 -0.16
C ALA A 630 -32.77 -9.34 -1.44
N PRO A 631 -33.52 -9.21 -2.55
CA PRO A 631 -33.21 -9.89 -3.81
C PRO A 631 -31.78 -9.60 -4.33
N SER A 632 -31.30 -8.35 -4.17
CA SER A 632 -29.91 -7.94 -4.49
C SER A 632 -28.84 -8.67 -3.65
N MET A 633 -29.20 -9.11 -2.44
CA MET A 633 -28.31 -9.83 -1.53
C MET A 633 -28.30 -11.35 -1.76
N THR A 634 -29.26 -11.88 -2.50
CA THR A 634 -29.40 -13.34 -2.74
C THR A 634 -28.48 -13.82 -3.87
N SER A 635 -28.15 -12.97 -4.84
CA SER A 635 -27.25 -13.29 -5.96
C SER A 635 -25.76 -13.32 -5.59
N SER A 636 -25.39 -12.80 -4.41
CA SER A 636 -24.02 -12.68 -3.92
C SER A 636 -23.59 -13.74 -2.90
N LEU A 637 -24.54 -14.60 -2.48
CA LEU A 637 -24.28 -15.84 -1.73
C LEU A 637 -23.96 -16.98 -2.70
#